data_AF-A0A0S4J149-F1
#
_entry.id   AF-A0A0S4J149-F1
#
_cell.length_a   1.000
_cell.length_b   1.000
_cell.length_c   1.000
_cell.angle_alpha   90.00
_cell.angle_beta   90.00
_cell.angle_gamma   90.00
#
_symmetry.space_group_name_H-M   'P 1'
#
loop_
_entity.id
_entity.type
_entity.pdbx_description
1 polymer ?
#
loop_
_entity_poly.entity_id
_entity_poly.type
_entity_poly.pdbx_seq_one_letter_code
_entity_poly.pdbx_strand_id
1 'polypeptide(L)'
;MPSNNNRSNNAAAAPVAPAGKGSAGKGSAGKGSAGKGSANPAAQESAAASELTVAVNGGSAKHASALPTNSVCGSRTIQAAAGNDETQPAESPDKLEAIVTTAADAADRRALDAVSATAPPQGQSGTNNDTKNLVNTTTNLTAQSSAMLAKLQQKRAMVAASLLVIESTMSDQSLVGDFVTKAVAVGPLKLKHMSPLGLVQIDNDGAGLLCFAEHSTLFLAIIDPHDGAKPPDAMIREGKLSLLAGAKEDTETVFSVYSISFADSHRDCAAAAAVAATFAVSALCRHKFADATSLTAHQLLISHHFLQECRIPMGEENSKQNIRIAASTDDFGYLSRRFVDYRGEHSLLSSANLIDFASHDIWDERTEITLLIGGESGSGKTWAMITNFFVRSHLTVYIRLHNSLSVSELNSLDDTDTRNSRFCSYAATAVKNAINRVCPALDSKLMACDDPEPFYVRICFDEIGGSPTLTRACCAKDSAKSLHTALGWNERVVVRLFAGGTGVGAVNNLGGSENSCFKLIILGASRGCDLYWMYRFHNLSLQVDSVPDTPLADAPAQTKAEKELNEKIKKKNALFQKRLAEVRDSVNAVRQNWSAGPTERAKALRARDAALWNAFELAHTFGLLNRKLGGFGRQKLIPEAIFAAVESDSACAHVLSNPRLAALILSRCAVVTTQALQSRASARTITPNIRHDVLQPVANRFTSLNGLEDVTASMACDLVVESFRYVIFDGYESADKEHGASMLMARRGVLVDNANFVPVEHFDQKLHVEVTLINDTPPAAPTKSATYARTDASTSPAAPTKSGETQRTHIARYLKAVGRFSISPAMVVVLSHLMSSAFQENFSNIGDVFERALAKFLYFATLVFHGRPVIELVKFIVAPLAIIGAKALAVLRSAGNVAFDTLELRISGALNANHLESTNPQRLAAARRQFTKLWSNVKPGGSGVRAWIEVSPASLPSADVVLHIPGVITLPFQCKDTGISMDLDKFNTKLGNSLWAMNGATSNYAKKLRGLQAQVVPIFYMTRARNMTDIEIASTSQVVGRNGILAMGIGEPVLTIPTNYTQIHDHQRASWLHQTRRNMMLFDFRREEPEDAEVVAGPHVARTNIGSSDARAPSIENQWIATV
;
A
#
# COMPACT_ATOMS: atom_id res chain seq x y z
N MET A 1 53.45 12.37 16.68
CA MET A 1 54.62 12.26 15.79
C MET A 1 54.13 12.06 14.35
N PRO A 2 54.96 12.36 13.32
CA PRO A 2 54.56 12.36 11.89
C PRO A 2 54.71 10.94 11.28
N SER A 3 54.66 10.65 9.98
CA SER A 3 54.84 11.38 8.70
C SER A 3 54.25 10.54 7.54
N ASN A 4 54.23 10.90 6.24
CA ASN A 4 54.08 12.13 5.42
C ASN A 4 54.17 11.66 3.93
N ASN A 5 54.04 12.56 2.93
CA ASN A 5 54.31 12.38 1.50
C ASN A 5 53.23 11.60 0.68
N ASN A 6 52.91 11.95 -0.58
CA ASN A 6 53.30 13.16 -1.34
C ASN A 6 52.24 13.63 -2.38
N ARG A 7 52.46 14.84 -2.92
CA ARG A 7 51.59 15.54 -3.90
C ARG A 7 51.89 15.20 -5.37
N SER A 8 50.92 15.55 -6.24
CA SER A 8 51.01 16.10 -7.62
C SER A 8 50.05 15.38 -8.61
N ASN A 9 49.48 16.01 -9.65
CA ASN A 9 49.61 17.41 -10.10
C ASN A 9 48.41 17.94 -10.93
N ASN A 10 48.46 19.25 -11.25
CA ASN A 10 47.75 19.97 -12.32
C ASN A 10 46.26 20.35 -12.13
N ALA A 11 45.84 21.37 -12.89
CA ALA A 11 44.62 22.15 -12.65
C ALA A 11 44.02 22.78 -13.93
N ALA A 12 42.76 23.20 -13.81
CA ALA A 12 42.06 24.28 -14.55
C ALA A 12 42.17 24.37 -16.09
N ALA A 13 41.04 24.16 -16.76
CA ALA A 13 40.72 24.79 -18.05
C ALA A 13 39.22 25.13 -18.11
N ALA A 14 38.87 26.28 -18.68
CA ALA A 14 37.47 26.71 -18.90
C ALA A 14 37.09 26.59 -20.38
N PRO A 15 35.82 26.31 -20.72
CA PRO A 15 35.40 26.13 -22.12
C PRO A 15 35.34 27.46 -22.88
N VAL A 16 35.87 27.46 -24.11
CA VAL A 16 35.91 28.62 -25.02
C VAL A 16 34.68 28.61 -25.96
N ALA A 17 34.11 29.78 -26.21
CA ALA A 17 32.99 29.94 -27.17
C ALA A 17 33.50 30.14 -28.62
N PRO A 18 32.92 29.46 -29.63
CA PRO A 18 33.32 29.61 -31.03
C PRO A 18 32.48 30.63 -31.81
N ALA A 19 33.17 31.53 -32.51
CA ALA A 19 32.68 32.24 -33.70
C ALA A 19 33.80 32.22 -34.76
N GLY A 20 33.53 32.20 -36.07
CA GLY A 20 32.28 32.19 -36.82
C GLY A 20 32.59 32.42 -38.32
N LYS A 21 31.55 32.63 -39.15
CA LYS A 21 31.62 32.80 -40.64
C LYS A 21 31.98 31.50 -41.40
N GLY A 22 31.52 31.26 -42.63
CA GLY A 22 30.49 31.95 -43.42
C GLY A 22 30.72 31.86 -44.94
N SER A 23 29.68 31.54 -45.72
CA SER A 23 29.71 31.61 -47.20
C SER A 23 28.31 31.80 -47.78
N ALA A 24 28.15 32.68 -48.76
CA ALA A 24 26.86 32.95 -49.42
C ALA A 24 26.76 32.28 -50.80
N GLY A 25 25.54 31.88 -51.18
CA GLY A 25 25.20 31.34 -52.51
C GLY A 25 23.93 32.00 -53.05
N LYS A 26 23.81 32.17 -54.37
CA LYS A 26 22.73 32.91 -55.03
C LYS A 26 21.52 32.02 -55.32
N GLY A 27 20.31 32.56 -55.17
CA GLY A 27 19.05 31.85 -55.47
C GLY A 27 18.56 32.00 -56.92
N SER A 28 17.32 31.58 -57.16
CA SER A 28 16.51 31.95 -58.33
C SER A 28 15.04 32.19 -57.88
N ALA A 29 14.20 32.73 -58.77
CA ALA A 29 12.81 33.09 -58.47
C ALA A 29 11.84 32.52 -59.50
N GLY A 30 10.65 32.10 -59.04
CA GLY A 30 9.50 31.72 -59.88
C GLY A 30 8.29 32.58 -59.51
N LYS A 31 7.49 33.00 -60.51
CA LYS A 31 6.35 33.93 -60.35
C LYS A 31 5.02 33.25 -60.66
N GLY A 32 3.96 33.75 -60.00
CA GLY A 32 2.58 33.71 -60.50
C GLY A 32 1.76 32.50 -60.02
N SER A 33 0.42 32.58 -59.99
CA SER A 33 -0.46 33.74 -60.27
C SER A 33 -1.68 33.75 -59.34
N ALA A 34 -2.43 34.85 -59.31
CA ALA A 34 -3.56 35.04 -58.41
C ALA A 34 -4.90 34.68 -59.06
N GLY A 35 -5.85 34.17 -58.26
CA GLY A 35 -7.26 34.06 -58.61
C GLY A 35 -8.13 34.59 -57.47
N LYS A 36 -8.87 35.68 -57.70
CA LYS A 36 -9.88 36.20 -56.76
C LYS A 36 -11.23 35.53 -57.03
N GLY A 37 -11.99 35.26 -55.98
CA GLY A 37 -13.40 34.86 -56.08
C GLY A 37 -14.08 34.98 -54.73
N SER A 38 -14.95 35.97 -54.55
CA SER A 38 -15.66 36.23 -53.29
C SER A 38 -17.17 36.13 -53.50
N ALA A 39 -17.84 35.32 -52.69
CA ALA A 39 -19.21 35.59 -52.27
C ALA A 39 -19.54 34.78 -51.01
N ASN A 40 -20.15 35.44 -50.04
CA ASN A 40 -21.02 34.84 -49.02
C ASN A 40 -22.39 35.51 -49.25
N PRO A 41 -23.53 34.82 -49.06
CA PRO A 41 -24.26 35.11 -47.82
C PRO A 41 -24.98 33.88 -47.21
N ALA A 42 -25.50 34.10 -46.00
CA ALA A 42 -26.23 33.12 -45.19
C ALA A 42 -27.70 32.91 -45.62
N ALA A 43 -28.32 31.80 -45.21
CA ALA A 43 -29.49 31.76 -44.30
C ALA A 43 -30.22 30.40 -44.22
N GLN A 44 -30.68 30.06 -43.01
CA GLN A 44 -31.89 29.31 -42.58
C GLN A 44 -32.35 27.96 -43.18
N GLU A 45 -32.59 27.03 -42.23
CA GLU A 45 -33.80 26.22 -41.98
C GLU A 45 -34.28 25.06 -42.90
N SER A 46 -34.51 23.93 -42.21
CA SER A 46 -35.63 22.97 -42.42
C SER A 46 -35.60 22.05 -43.66
N ALA A 47 -36.38 20.96 -43.74
CA ALA A 47 -36.81 19.94 -42.76
C ALA A 47 -37.50 18.76 -43.51
N ALA A 48 -37.56 17.57 -42.89
CA ALA A 48 -38.32 16.40 -43.38
C ALA A 48 -37.88 15.89 -44.79
N ALA A 49 -38.37 14.80 -45.40
CA ALA A 49 -38.89 13.50 -44.96
C ALA A 49 -38.43 12.47 -46.05
N SER A 50 -38.74 11.16 -46.11
CA SER A 50 -39.77 10.34 -45.47
C SER A 50 -39.39 8.85 -45.53
N GLU A 51 -39.92 8.07 -44.58
CA GLU A 51 -40.59 6.76 -44.74
C GLU A 51 -40.08 5.70 -45.74
N LEU A 52 -39.90 4.47 -45.23
CA LEU A 52 -40.90 3.44 -45.53
C LEU A 52 -41.12 2.49 -44.33
N THR A 53 -42.35 1.98 -44.20
CA THR A 53 -42.86 1.22 -43.05
C THR A 53 -43.24 -0.20 -43.49
N VAL A 54 -43.14 -1.19 -42.59
CA VAL A 54 -44.13 -2.29 -42.37
C VAL A 54 -43.73 -3.09 -41.12
N ALA A 55 -44.71 -3.70 -40.44
CA ALA A 55 -44.57 -4.21 -39.06
C ALA A 55 -44.67 -5.74 -38.94
N VAL A 56 -44.23 -6.28 -37.79
CA VAL A 56 -44.69 -7.56 -37.20
C VAL A 56 -44.89 -7.37 -35.69
N ASN A 57 -45.80 -8.14 -35.10
CA ASN A 57 -46.34 -7.96 -33.74
C ASN A 57 -45.51 -8.58 -32.61
N GLY A 58 -45.60 -7.97 -31.42
CA GLY A 58 -46.01 -8.66 -30.18
C GLY A 58 -44.97 -9.40 -29.33
N GLY A 59 -44.95 -9.11 -28.02
CA GLY A 59 -44.19 -9.86 -27.01
C GLY A 59 -43.96 -9.08 -25.72
N SER A 60 -44.74 -9.37 -24.66
CA SER A 60 -44.69 -8.60 -23.40
C SER A 60 -43.75 -9.22 -22.36
N ALA A 61 -42.92 -8.39 -21.73
CA ALA A 61 -42.57 -8.50 -20.31
C ALA A 61 -42.12 -7.13 -19.77
N LYS A 62 -42.67 -6.71 -18.62
CA LYS A 62 -42.21 -5.53 -17.87
C LYS A 62 -41.42 -6.00 -16.64
N HIS A 63 -40.38 -5.28 -16.26
CA HIS A 63 -40.37 -4.53 -14.98
C HIS A 63 -39.10 -3.68 -14.87
N ALA A 64 -39.26 -2.44 -14.40
CA ALA A 64 -38.17 -1.57 -13.99
C ALA A 64 -38.31 -1.28 -12.49
N SER A 65 -37.21 -1.32 -11.76
CA SER A 65 -37.14 -1.00 -10.32
C SER A 65 -36.52 0.39 -10.13
N ALA A 66 -37.33 1.34 -9.67
CA ALA A 66 -36.85 2.69 -9.34
C ALA A 66 -36.17 2.75 -7.96
N LEU A 67 -35.30 3.74 -7.78
CA LEU A 67 -34.72 4.10 -6.49
C LEU A 67 -35.78 4.75 -5.58
N PRO A 68 -35.87 4.38 -4.29
CA PRO A 68 -36.58 5.16 -3.29
C PRO A 68 -35.61 6.06 -2.50
N THR A 69 -35.74 7.38 -2.65
CA THR A 69 -35.26 8.35 -1.66
C THR A 69 -36.38 8.65 -0.66
N ASN A 70 -36.11 8.56 0.64
CA ASN A 70 -36.28 9.69 1.58
C ASN A 70 -36.03 9.30 3.04
N SER A 71 -35.77 10.33 3.85
CA SER A 71 -35.80 10.31 5.30
C SER A 71 -37.21 10.53 5.84
N VAL A 72 -37.43 10.15 7.11
CA VAL A 72 -37.89 11.02 8.22
C VAL A 72 -38.15 10.13 9.44
N CYS A 73 -37.68 10.55 10.62
CA CYS A 73 -37.98 9.86 11.88
C CYS A 73 -39.29 10.42 12.47
N GLY A 74 -40.22 9.54 12.85
CA GLY A 74 -41.51 9.92 13.41
C GLY A 74 -41.95 8.95 14.51
N SER A 75 -42.38 9.48 15.66
CA SER A 75 -42.68 8.71 16.86
C SER A 75 -44.18 8.41 17.04
N ARG A 76 -44.48 7.32 17.78
CA ARG A 76 -45.66 7.08 18.67
C ARG A 76 -46.50 5.80 18.42
N THR A 77 -46.41 4.88 19.38
CA THR A 77 -47.50 4.50 20.32
C THR A 77 -48.72 3.69 19.84
N ILE A 78 -48.74 2.41 20.27
CA ILE A 78 -49.89 1.58 20.74
C ILE A 78 -51.08 1.32 19.78
N GLN A 79 -51.28 0.05 19.41
CA GLN A 79 -52.46 -0.77 19.82
C GLN A 79 -52.19 -2.28 19.62
N ALA A 80 -53.06 -3.17 20.12
CA ALA A 80 -52.78 -4.60 20.30
C ALA A 80 -54.00 -5.52 20.05
N ALA A 81 -53.73 -6.77 19.62
CA ALA A 81 -54.58 -7.97 19.61
C ALA A 81 -53.78 -9.16 19.03
N ALA A 82 -54.04 -10.46 19.27
CA ALA A 82 -54.71 -11.19 20.36
C ALA A 82 -54.42 -12.73 20.18
N GLY A 83 -54.63 -13.56 21.21
CA GLY A 83 -54.42 -15.02 21.19
C GLY A 83 -53.26 -15.48 22.10
N ASN A 84 -53.44 -16.16 23.25
CA ASN A 84 -53.96 -17.52 23.51
C ASN A 84 -52.88 -18.62 23.26
N ASP A 85 -52.61 -19.60 24.15
CA ASP A 85 -53.34 -20.06 25.36
C ASP A 85 -52.45 -20.46 26.58
N GLU A 86 -53.13 -20.49 27.73
CA GLU A 86 -52.94 -21.21 29.01
C GLU A 86 -51.67 -22.04 29.32
N THR A 87 -51.07 -21.80 30.51
CA THR A 87 -51.36 -22.63 31.71
C THR A 87 -50.77 -22.06 33.02
N GLN A 88 -51.51 -22.23 34.13
CA GLN A 88 -51.16 -21.94 35.54
C GLN A 88 -51.75 -23.09 36.40
N PRO A 89 -51.43 -23.31 37.71
CA PRO A 89 -51.38 -22.34 38.84
C PRO A 89 -50.12 -22.56 39.73
N ALA A 90 -49.95 -22.10 40.98
CA ALA A 90 -50.67 -21.22 41.94
C ALA A 90 -49.60 -20.27 42.58
N GLU A 91 -49.78 -19.37 43.55
CA GLU A 91 -50.79 -19.17 44.62
C GLU A 91 -50.74 -17.69 45.13
N SER A 92 -51.56 -17.27 46.11
CA SER A 92 -51.68 -15.86 46.58
C SER A 92 -52.43 -15.77 47.95
N PRO A 93 -52.71 -14.61 48.60
CA PRO A 93 -52.32 -13.20 48.32
C PRO A 93 -51.90 -12.36 49.58
N ASP A 94 -51.85 -11.02 49.40
CA ASP A 94 -52.26 -9.94 50.34
C ASP A 94 -51.31 -9.22 51.35
N LYS A 95 -51.08 -7.93 51.03
CA LYS A 95 -51.28 -6.67 51.81
C LYS A 95 -50.98 -6.59 53.32
N LEU A 96 -50.22 -5.55 53.74
CA LEU A 96 -50.76 -4.27 54.27
C LEU A 96 -49.65 -3.22 54.55
N GLU A 97 -50.00 -2.06 55.13
CA GLU A 97 -49.21 -0.80 55.15
C GLU A 97 -48.56 -0.45 56.53
N ALA A 98 -47.68 0.58 56.50
CA ALA A 98 -47.72 1.79 57.39
C ALA A 98 -46.61 2.08 58.45
N ILE A 99 -46.14 3.36 58.41
CA ILE A 99 -45.96 4.34 59.53
C ILE A 99 -44.66 4.41 60.42
N VAL A 100 -43.92 5.56 60.24
CA VAL A 100 -43.34 6.56 61.22
C VAL A 100 -42.30 6.13 62.30
N THR A 101 -41.30 6.90 62.82
CA THR A 101 -40.69 8.28 62.66
C THR A 101 -39.19 8.19 62.23
N THR A 102 -38.35 9.21 61.93
CA THR A 102 -38.36 10.71 61.87
C THR A 102 -37.73 11.53 63.03
N ALA A 103 -36.44 11.91 62.92
CA ALA A 103 -35.71 13.07 63.52
C ALA A 103 -34.42 13.32 62.68
N ALA A 104 -34.04 14.51 62.17
CA ALA A 104 -33.74 15.84 62.77
C ALA A 104 -32.31 15.91 63.40
N ASP A 105 -31.46 16.93 63.20
CA ASP A 105 -31.66 18.25 62.53
C ASP A 105 -30.35 18.95 62.08
N ALA A 106 -30.47 20.00 61.24
CA ALA A 106 -29.55 21.14 60.93
C ALA A 106 -28.06 20.89 60.52
N ALA A 107 -27.35 21.75 59.76
CA ALA A 107 -27.59 23.04 59.09
C ALA A 107 -26.80 23.08 57.73
N ASP A 108 -26.84 24.08 56.85
CA ASP A 108 -27.41 25.44 56.86
C ASP A 108 -27.87 25.87 55.43
N ARG A 109 -28.69 26.92 55.30
CA ARG A 109 -29.14 27.53 54.03
C ARG A 109 -29.38 29.04 54.17
N ARG A 110 -28.61 29.86 53.43
CA ARG A 110 -28.90 31.25 53.02
C ARG A 110 -27.91 31.64 51.89
N ALA A 111 -28.22 32.49 50.91
CA ALA A 111 -29.51 33.10 50.55
C ALA A 111 -29.53 33.44 49.05
N LEU A 112 -30.72 33.58 48.47
CA LEU A 112 -30.99 34.25 47.20
C LEU A 112 -32.49 34.65 47.14
N ASP A 113 -32.83 35.50 46.16
CA ASP A 113 -34.17 36.02 45.84
C ASP A 113 -34.87 36.90 46.90
N ALA A 114 -34.71 38.22 46.74
CA ALA A 114 -35.73 39.21 47.10
C ALA A 114 -35.61 40.49 46.25
N VAL A 115 -36.76 41.15 46.02
CA VAL A 115 -36.96 42.49 45.41
C VAL A 115 -36.83 42.60 43.88
N SER A 116 -37.85 43.21 43.28
CA SER A 116 -37.93 43.66 41.89
C SER A 116 -38.80 44.92 41.78
N ALA A 117 -38.73 45.62 40.64
CA ALA A 117 -39.58 46.71 40.17
C ALA A 117 -39.53 48.09 40.90
N THR A 118 -38.94 49.09 40.22
CA THR A 118 -39.54 50.44 40.04
C THR A 118 -38.85 51.16 38.86
N ALA A 119 -39.58 52.03 38.14
CA ALA A 119 -39.14 52.75 36.93
C ALA A 119 -40.16 53.87 36.57
N PRO A 120 -39.96 54.76 35.56
CA PRO A 120 -38.76 55.07 34.76
C PRO A 120 -38.32 56.56 35.03
N PRO A 121 -37.78 57.46 34.14
CA PRO A 121 -37.95 57.63 32.67
C PRO A 121 -36.67 57.83 31.80
N GLN A 122 -36.84 57.60 30.48
CA GLN A 122 -36.09 58.17 29.32
C GLN A 122 -34.57 57.94 29.15
N GLY A 123 -34.18 57.34 28.02
CA GLY A 123 -32.80 57.28 27.49
C GLY A 123 -32.67 56.27 26.34
N GLN A 124 -32.28 56.70 25.13
CA GLN A 124 -32.40 55.91 23.90
C GLN A 124 -31.22 54.95 23.61
N SER A 125 -31.54 53.82 22.94
CA SER A 125 -30.77 53.18 21.85
C SER A 125 -29.36 52.60 22.12
N GLY A 126 -29.26 51.26 22.12
CA GLY A 126 -28.02 50.52 21.86
C GLY A 126 -28.20 49.00 21.96
N THR A 127 -27.99 48.23 20.89
CA THR A 127 -28.25 46.78 20.85
C THR A 127 -26.97 45.92 20.96
N ASN A 128 -27.09 44.81 21.69
CA ASN A 128 -26.04 43.80 21.90
C ASN A 128 -25.39 43.29 20.60
N ASN A 129 -24.08 43.01 20.64
CA ASN A 129 -23.48 41.93 19.81
C ASN A 129 -22.16 41.30 20.32
N ASP A 130 -21.78 41.50 21.59
CA ASP A 130 -20.60 40.86 22.19
C ASP A 130 -20.90 39.46 22.75
N THR A 131 -21.03 38.45 21.89
CA THR A 131 -21.12 37.03 22.33
C THR A 131 -20.67 35.97 21.32
N LYS A 132 -19.96 36.34 20.23
CA LYS A 132 -19.57 35.37 19.17
C LYS A 132 -18.07 35.24 18.86
N ASN A 133 -17.19 36.05 19.46
CA ASN A 133 -15.73 35.99 19.22
C ASN A 133 -14.94 35.12 20.21
N LEU A 134 -15.59 34.32 21.08
CA LEU A 134 -14.94 33.56 22.16
C LEU A 134 -14.77 32.04 21.89
N VAL A 135 -15.06 31.56 20.68
CA VAL A 135 -15.04 30.11 20.36
C VAL A 135 -13.83 29.73 19.51
N ASN A 136 -13.52 30.47 18.45
CA ASN A 136 -12.49 30.09 17.48
C ASN A 136 -11.04 30.32 17.95
N THR A 137 -10.83 31.06 19.04
CA THR A 137 -9.49 31.30 19.63
C THR A 137 -9.08 30.18 20.62
N THR A 138 -10.05 29.40 21.09
CA THR A 138 -9.95 28.54 22.28
C THR A 138 -9.39 27.14 21.98
N THR A 139 -9.36 26.73 20.70
CA THR A 139 -8.87 25.42 20.24
C THR A 139 -7.34 25.35 20.20
N ASN A 140 -6.68 26.31 19.54
CA ASN A 140 -5.22 26.50 19.64
C ASN A 140 -4.79 26.56 21.10
N LEU A 141 -5.51 27.35 21.90
CA LEU A 141 -5.28 27.49 23.32
C LEU A 141 -5.46 26.22 24.15
N THR A 142 -6.15 25.15 23.71
CA THR A 142 -6.36 23.95 24.56
C THR A 142 -5.37 22.82 24.32
N ALA A 143 -4.94 22.56 23.08
CA ALA A 143 -3.80 21.68 22.84
C ALA A 143 -2.50 22.35 23.31
N GLN A 144 -2.38 23.67 23.10
CA GLN A 144 -1.35 24.45 23.80
C GLN A 144 -1.57 24.36 25.31
N SER A 145 -2.75 24.60 25.89
CA SER A 145 -2.96 24.54 27.35
C SER A 145 -2.53 23.22 28.00
N SER A 146 -2.60 22.05 27.35
CA SER A 146 -2.02 20.83 27.95
C SER A 146 -0.49 20.87 27.99
N ALA A 147 0.17 21.13 26.85
CA ALA A 147 1.64 21.25 26.77
C ALA A 147 2.18 22.52 27.48
N MET A 148 1.32 23.51 27.69
CA MET A 148 1.55 24.78 28.37
C MET A 148 1.20 24.67 29.86
N LEU A 149 0.31 23.76 30.29
CA LEU A 149 0.22 23.32 31.69
C LEU A 149 1.54 22.64 32.02
N ALA A 150 1.96 21.63 31.26
CA ALA A 150 3.24 20.96 31.48
C ALA A 150 4.41 21.97 31.51
N LYS A 151 4.46 22.92 30.58
CA LYS A 151 5.47 24.01 30.59
C LYS A 151 5.26 25.08 31.67
N LEU A 152 4.05 25.34 32.16
CA LEU A 152 3.78 26.29 33.26
C LEU A 152 4.07 25.67 34.61
N GLN A 153 3.74 24.39 34.79
CA GLN A 153 4.11 23.56 35.94
C GLN A 153 5.63 23.41 35.98
N GLN A 154 6.27 23.08 34.84
CA GLN A 154 7.72 23.09 34.69
C GLN A 154 8.30 24.49 34.99
N LYS A 155 7.74 25.58 34.45
CA LYS A 155 8.22 26.94 34.69
C LYS A 155 8.01 27.41 36.13
N ARG A 156 6.93 27.01 36.81
CA ARG A 156 6.69 27.29 38.23
C ARG A 156 7.59 26.46 39.14
N ALA A 157 7.79 25.17 38.83
CA ALA A 157 8.78 24.34 39.52
C ALA A 157 10.20 24.87 39.30
N MET A 158 10.54 25.34 38.10
CA MET A 158 11.80 26.04 37.83
C MET A 158 11.89 27.37 38.59
N VAL A 159 10.80 28.14 38.76
CA VAL A 159 10.81 29.37 39.56
C VAL A 159 11.01 29.04 41.04
N ALA A 160 10.27 28.09 41.60
CA ALA A 160 10.45 27.63 42.98
C ALA A 160 11.87 27.09 43.23
N ALA A 161 12.38 26.24 42.33
CA ALA A 161 13.76 25.77 42.38
C ALA A 161 14.78 26.91 42.22
N SER A 162 14.52 27.89 41.37
CA SER A 162 15.40 29.06 41.21
C SER A 162 15.42 29.98 42.43
N LEU A 163 14.36 29.97 43.25
CA LEU A 163 14.33 30.66 44.55
C LEU A 163 15.13 29.89 45.62
N LEU A 164 15.06 28.55 45.61
CA LEU A 164 15.86 27.67 46.48
C LEU A 164 17.37 27.69 46.16
N VAL A 165 17.77 28.12 44.96
CA VAL A 165 19.17 28.10 44.49
C VAL A 165 19.97 29.36 44.88
N ILE A 166 19.31 30.42 45.38
CA ILE A 166 19.90 31.78 45.50
C ILE A 166 21.09 31.87 46.47
N GLU A 167 21.19 31.01 47.50
CA GLU A 167 22.21 31.13 48.56
C GLU A 167 23.15 29.90 48.70
N SER A 168 23.08 28.94 47.78
CA SER A 168 23.91 27.72 47.81
C SER A 168 25.42 27.98 47.62
N THR A 169 26.29 27.30 48.39
CA THR A 169 27.74 27.38 48.18
C THR A 169 28.20 26.53 46.99
N MET A 170 29.43 26.75 46.51
CA MET A 170 30.06 25.91 45.47
C MET A 170 30.16 24.43 45.88
N SER A 171 30.32 24.16 47.18
CA SER A 171 30.29 22.81 47.78
C SER A 171 28.91 22.16 47.65
N ASP A 172 27.84 22.92 47.96
CA ASP A 172 26.46 22.44 47.90
C ASP A 172 26.04 22.10 46.47
N GLN A 173 26.43 22.94 45.50
CA GLN A 173 26.19 22.70 44.07
C GLN A 173 26.91 21.43 43.57
N SER A 174 28.12 21.17 44.07
CA SER A 174 28.86 19.94 43.77
C SER A 174 28.14 18.70 44.33
N LEU A 175 27.66 18.77 45.57
CA LEU A 175 26.90 17.67 46.20
C LEU A 175 25.59 17.39 45.47
N VAL A 176 24.82 18.43 45.13
CA VAL A 176 23.58 18.31 44.34
C VAL A 176 23.89 17.67 42.97
N GLY A 177 24.99 18.08 42.31
CA GLY A 177 25.44 17.46 41.05
C GLY A 177 25.76 15.97 41.18
N ASP A 178 26.48 15.57 42.23
CA ASP A 178 26.82 14.17 42.53
C ASP A 178 25.57 13.34 42.88
N PHE A 179 24.67 13.87 43.73
CA PHE A 179 23.39 13.25 44.06
C PHE A 179 22.54 13.00 42.80
N VAL A 180 22.36 14.01 41.93
CA VAL A 180 21.54 13.83 40.71
C VAL A 180 22.20 12.85 39.75
N THR A 181 23.53 12.89 39.61
CA THR A 181 24.28 11.93 38.79
C THR A 181 24.08 10.49 39.29
N LYS A 182 24.09 10.28 40.61
CA LYS A 182 23.80 8.98 41.24
C LYS A 182 22.34 8.57 41.09
N ALA A 183 21.38 9.48 41.28
CA ALA A 183 19.96 9.18 41.12
C ALA A 183 19.63 8.71 39.68
N VAL A 184 20.21 9.37 38.67
CA VAL A 184 20.09 8.98 37.26
C VAL A 184 20.74 7.61 36.97
N ALA A 185 21.78 7.22 37.71
CA ALA A 185 22.49 5.96 37.52
C ALA A 185 21.90 4.76 38.30
N VAL A 186 21.15 5.00 39.38
CA VAL A 186 20.69 3.95 40.32
C VAL A 186 19.32 3.35 39.94
N GLY A 187 18.52 4.02 39.11
CA GLY A 187 17.10 3.68 38.91
C GLY A 187 16.70 3.09 37.55
N PRO A 188 15.58 2.34 37.49
CA PRO A 188 14.91 1.98 36.24
C PRO A 188 14.08 3.15 35.66
N LEU A 189 13.94 4.25 36.39
CA LEU A 189 13.25 5.47 35.97
C LEU A 189 14.13 6.28 35.02
N LYS A 190 13.57 6.86 33.95
CA LYS A 190 14.31 7.77 33.07
C LYS A 190 14.35 9.16 33.69
N LEU A 191 15.14 9.30 34.77
CA LEU A 191 15.34 10.57 35.45
C LEU A 191 16.15 11.52 34.56
N LYS A 192 15.70 12.77 34.45
CA LYS A 192 16.32 13.79 33.60
C LYS A 192 16.69 15.01 34.44
N HIS A 193 17.98 15.29 34.53
CA HIS A 193 18.50 16.46 35.23
C HIS A 193 18.16 17.75 34.46
N MET A 194 17.48 18.68 35.14
CA MET A 194 17.19 20.03 34.67
C MET A 194 18.16 21.04 35.31
N SER A 195 19.43 20.91 34.94
CA SER A 195 20.52 21.83 35.33
C SER A 195 20.18 23.29 34.99
N PRO A 196 20.53 24.28 35.83
CA PRO A 196 21.31 24.17 37.08
C PRO A 196 20.49 23.91 38.35
N LEU A 197 19.18 23.67 38.26
CA LEU A 197 18.23 23.98 39.33
C LEU A 197 18.01 22.87 40.39
N GLY A 198 18.90 21.88 40.51
CA GLY A 198 18.67 20.70 41.38
C GLY A 198 17.38 19.93 41.06
N LEU A 199 16.80 20.18 39.89
CA LEU A 199 15.48 19.73 39.49
C LEU A 199 15.62 18.41 38.72
N VAL A 200 14.95 17.36 39.18
CA VAL A 200 14.97 16.05 38.54
C VAL A 200 13.57 15.72 38.04
N GLN A 201 13.44 15.69 36.71
CA GLN A 201 12.22 15.32 36.03
C GLN A 201 12.10 13.79 35.98
N ILE A 202 10.90 13.24 36.23
CA ILE A 202 10.63 11.83 35.91
C ILE A 202 10.14 11.78 34.47
N ASP A 203 10.85 11.06 33.61
CA ASP A 203 10.58 10.96 32.17
C ASP A 203 10.45 12.36 31.52
N ASN A 204 9.28 12.70 30.94
CA ASN A 204 9.01 14.01 30.35
C ASN A 204 7.86 14.78 31.03
N ASP A 205 7.27 14.23 32.11
CA ASP A 205 5.94 14.61 32.59
C ASP A 205 6.00 15.19 34.02
N GLY A 206 6.47 16.44 34.13
CA GLY A 206 6.55 17.17 35.40
C GLY A 206 7.73 16.82 36.30
N ALA A 207 7.93 17.66 37.32
CA ALA A 207 9.01 17.49 38.30
C ALA A 207 8.54 16.57 39.45
N GLY A 208 9.22 15.44 39.65
CA GLY A 208 8.94 14.52 40.76
C GLY A 208 9.91 14.67 41.93
N LEU A 209 11.07 15.30 41.71
CA LEU A 209 12.11 15.47 42.72
C LEU A 209 12.75 16.86 42.58
N LEU A 210 12.77 17.60 43.69
CA LEU A 210 13.56 18.80 43.92
C LEU A 210 14.66 18.46 44.93
N CYS A 211 15.88 18.95 44.73
CA CYS A 211 16.92 18.86 45.75
C CYS A 211 17.77 20.14 45.82
N PHE A 212 18.21 20.46 47.03
CA PHE A 212 19.15 21.54 47.33
C PHE A 212 19.97 21.14 48.55
N ALA A 213 21.14 21.74 48.75
CA ALA A 213 21.96 21.53 49.94
C ALA A 213 22.29 22.88 50.59
N GLU A 214 22.30 22.88 51.91
CA GLU A 214 22.46 24.07 52.76
C GLU A 214 23.02 23.61 54.12
N HIS A 215 23.94 24.37 54.73
CA HIS A 215 24.46 24.12 56.09
C HIS A 215 24.82 22.63 56.36
N SER A 216 25.63 22.04 55.48
CA SER A 216 26.07 20.64 55.53
C SER A 216 24.92 19.60 55.59
N THR A 217 23.76 19.96 55.02
CA THR A 217 22.57 19.11 54.96
C THR A 217 21.96 19.11 53.55
N LEU A 218 21.68 17.92 53.01
CA LEU A 218 21.05 17.75 51.69
C LEU A 218 19.54 17.55 51.87
N PHE A 219 18.74 18.44 51.30
CA PHE A 219 17.29 18.40 51.33
C PHE A 219 16.72 17.84 50.01
N LEU A 220 15.78 16.90 50.13
CA LEU A 220 15.01 16.35 49.01
C LEU A 220 13.52 16.63 49.23
N ALA A 221 12.84 17.25 48.26
CA ALA A 221 11.37 17.21 48.21
C ALA A 221 10.94 16.23 47.10
N ILE A 222 10.32 15.12 47.51
CA ILE A 222 9.92 13.99 46.66
C ILE A 222 8.40 13.98 46.56
N ILE A 223 7.86 13.89 45.35
CA ILE A 223 6.40 13.95 45.09
C ILE A 223 5.62 12.87 45.86
N ASP A 224 4.52 13.27 46.49
CA ASP A 224 3.64 12.45 47.32
C ASP A 224 2.45 11.88 46.50
N PRO A 225 1.86 10.74 46.93
CA PRO A 225 2.32 9.84 47.98
C PRO A 225 3.40 8.88 47.47
N HIS A 226 4.21 8.30 48.36
CA HIS A 226 5.16 7.22 48.05
C HIS A 226 5.23 6.18 49.17
N ASP A 227 4.05 5.77 49.65
CA ASP A 227 3.90 4.91 50.81
C ASP A 227 4.65 3.57 50.68
N GLY A 228 5.26 3.15 51.79
CA GLY A 228 6.13 1.96 51.83
C GLY A 228 7.58 2.21 51.42
N ALA A 229 7.95 3.40 50.92
CA ALA A 229 9.36 3.83 50.92
C ALA A 229 9.76 4.25 52.33
N LYS A 230 10.64 3.47 52.98
CA LYS A 230 11.22 3.84 54.27
C LYS A 230 12.48 4.69 54.05
N PRO A 231 12.62 5.88 54.67
CA PRO A 231 13.88 6.59 54.68
C PRO A 231 14.94 5.75 55.43
N PRO A 232 16.22 5.79 55.04
CA PRO A 232 17.32 5.24 55.82
C PRO A 232 17.45 5.93 57.19
N ASP A 233 18.00 5.26 58.20
CA ASP A 233 18.07 5.77 59.58
C ASP A 233 18.83 7.11 59.73
N ALA A 234 19.68 7.45 58.77
CA ALA A 234 20.40 8.73 58.68
C ALA A 234 19.59 9.88 58.04
N MET A 235 18.34 9.64 57.63
CA MET A 235 17.54 10.56 56.82
C MET A 235 16.21 10.91 57.52
N ILE A 236 16.02 12.19 57.82
CA ILE A 236 14.88 12.71 58.58
C ILE A 236 13.79 13.14 57.59
N ARG A 237 12.51 13.00 57.97
CA ARG A 237 11.37 13.58 57.22
C ARG A 237 10.96 14.88 57.88
N GLU A 238 11.28 16.00 57.24
CA GLU A 238 11.02 17.35 57.76
C GLU A 238 9.53 17.73 57.68
N GLY A 239 8.80 17.24 56.68
CA GLY A 239 7.37 17.53 56.55
C GLY A 239 6.80 17.31 55.16
N LYS A 240 5.88 18.20 54.76
CA LYS A 240 5.29 18.25 53.43
C LYS A 240 5.34 19.67 52.85
N LEU A 241 5.50 19.76 51.54
CA LEU A 241 5.50 20.97 50.74
C LEU A 241 4.40 20.87 49.67
N SER A 242 3.38 21.72 49.77
CA SER A 242 2.32 21.84 48.76
C SER A 242 2.66 22.94 47.76
N LEU A 243 2.66 22.61 46.45
CA LEU A 243 2.90 23.55 45.37
C LEU A 243 1.64 23.70 44.49
N LEU A 244 1.14 24.93 44.33
CA LEU A 244 -0.02 25.22 43.47
C LEU A 244 0.38 25.22 41.97
N ALA A 245 0.07 24.10 41.33
CA ALA A 245 0.30 23.83 39.93
C ALA A 245 -0.95 24.19 39.08
N GLY A 246 -0.82 24.05 37.75
CA GLY A 246 -1.91 24.30 36.81
C GLY A 246 -2.06 25.77 36.37
N ALA A 247 -2.79 25.99 35.28
CA ALA A 247 -2.99 27.32 34.70
C ALA A 247 -4.09 28.16 35.37
N LYS A 248 -4.82 27.59 36.34
CA LYS A 248 -5.81 28.29 37.18
C LYS A 248 -5.53 28.16 38.69
N GLU A 249 -4.34 27.68 39.08
CA GLU A 249 -3.98 27.41 40.49
C GLU A 249 -4.89 26.37 41.19
N ASP A 250 -5.49 25.49 40.38
CA ASP A 250 -6.51 24.50 40.73
C ASP A 250 -5.96 23.07 40.94
N THR A 251 -4.65 22.86 40.84
CA THR A 251 -4.01 21.55 41.06
C THR A 251 -2.89 21.64 42.08
N GLU A 252 -3.18 21.31 43.34
CA GLU A 252 -2.18 21.17 44.40
C GLU A 252 -1.30 19.92 44.14
N THR A 253 0.02 20.11 44.06
CA THR A 253 1.01 19.02 43.96
C THR A 253 1.80 18.95 45.26
N VAL A 254 1.65 17.85 46.01
CA VAL A 254 2.27 17.68 47.32
C VAL A 254 3.60 16.93 47.17
N PHE A 255 4.59 17.31 47.97
CA PHE A 255 5.89 16.64 48.10
C PHE A 255 6.16 16.36 49.58
N SER A 256 6.69 15.20 49.95
CA SER A 256 7.32 15.01 51.26
C SER A 256 8.75 15.53 51.23
N VAL A 257 9.12 16.31 52.25
CA VAL A 257 10.46 16.88 52.41
C VAL A 257 11.27 16.01 53.36
N TYR A 258 12.50 15.73 52.97
CA TYR A 258 13.48 14.94 53.71
C TYR A 258 14.81 15.67 53.78
N SER A 259 15.60 15.39 54.83
CA SER A 259 16.95 15.91 55.02
C SER A 259 17.93 14.78 55.34
N ILE A 260 19.18 14.93 54.92
CA ILE A 260 20.30 14.10 55.36
C ILE A 260 21.53 14.97 55.60
N SER A 261 21.96 15.05 56.87
CA SER A 261 23.16 15.79 57.25
C SER A 261 24.42 14.99 56.94
N PHE A 262 25.50 15.68 56.61
CA PHE A 262 26.81 15.12 56.31
C PHE A 262 27.91 15.97 56.98
N ALA A 263 29.12 15.44 57.05
CA ALA A 263 30.31 16.23 57.38
C ALA A 263 30.96 16.70 56.07
N ASP A 264 31.64 17.86 56.09
CA ASP A 264 32.24 18.50 54.89
C ASP A 264 33.42 17.71 54.26
N SER A 265 33.64 16.47 54.69
CA SER A 265 34.53 15.51 54.04
C SER A 265 33.88 15.01 52.74
N HIS A 266 34.63 15.06 51.64
CA HIS A 266 34.22 14.55 50.33
C HIS A 266 33.73 13.09 50.39
N ARG A 267 34.23 12.28 51.33
CA ARG A 267 33.80 10.89 51.50
C ARG A 267 32.36 10.81 52.03
N ASP A 268 32.02 11.67 52.97
CA ASP A 268 30.73 11.65 53.66
C ASP A 268 29.66 12.34 52.82
N CYS A 269 30.01 13.43 52.13
CA CYS A 269 29.22 14.01 51.03
C CYS A 269 28.84 12.93 49.99
N ALA A 270 29.83 12.17 49.48
CA ALA A 270 29.60 11.15 48.47
C ALA A 270 28.77 9.95 48.98
N ALA A 271 28.86 9.63 50.27
CA ALA A 271 28.05 8.60 50.91
C ALA A 271 26.60 9.06 51.10
N ALA A 272 26.39 10.27 51.64
CA ALA A 272 25.07 10.88 51.79
C ALA A 272 24.35 10.98 50.44
N ALA A 273 25.03 11.45 49.39
CA ALA A 273 24.49 11.50 48.03
C ALA A 273 24.05 10.12 47.49
N ALA A 274 24.78 9.05 47.79
CA ALA A 274 24.44 7.70 47.34
C ALA A 274 23.26 7.09 48.11
N VAL A 275 23.21 7.32 49.43
CA VAL A 275 22.08 6.91 50.30
C VAL A 275 20.81 7.67 49.90
N ALA A 276 20.90 8.99 49.76
CA ALA A 276 19.84 9.86 49.29
C ALA A 276 19.33 9.46 47.91
N ALA A 277 20.22 9.22 46.93
CA ALA A 277 19.84 8.81 45.58
C ALA A 277 19.09 7.48 45.56
N THR A 278 19.54 6.51 46.36
CA THR A 278 18.90 5.20 46.48
C THR A 278 17.50 5.30 47.10
N PHE A 279 17.35 6.10 48.16
CA PHE A 279 16.04 6.38 48.76
C PHE A 279 15.12 7.13 47.79
N ALA A 280 15.60 8.19 47.14
CA ALA A 280 14.83 8.99 46.21
C ALA A 280 14.32 8.15 45.03
N VAL A 281 15.16 7.33 44.40
CA VAL A 281 14.74 6.39 43.34
C VAL A 281 13.68 5.42 43.88
N SER A 282 13.85 4.86 45.07
CA SER A 282 12.87 3.96 45.70
C SER A 282 11.51 4.65 45.93
N ALA A 283 11.52 5.88 46.46
CA ALA A 283 10.34 6.68 46.70
C ALA A 283 9.64 7.09 45.40
N LEU A 284 10.37 7.55 44.37
CA LEU A 284 9.82 7.88 43.06
C LEU A 284 9.21 6.64 42.36
N CYS A 285 9.80 5.46 42.54
CA CYS A 285 9.21 4.19 42.09
C CYS A 285 7.92 3.85 42.86
N ARG A 286 7.90 4.06 44.19
CA ARG A 286 6.69 3.88 45.01
C ARG A 286 5.59 4.88 44.65
N HIS A 287 5.93 6.13 44.34
CA HIS A 287 4.97 7.13 43.87
C HIS A 287 4.30 6.71 42.57
N LYS A 288 5.10 6.39 41.54
CA LYS A 288 4.55 5.92 40.27
C LYS A 288 3.69 4.67 40.41
N PHE A 289 4.06 3.75 41.31
CA PHE A 289 3.23 2.58 41.62
C PHE A 289 1.92 3.00 42.30
N ALA A 290 1.97 3.83 43.34
CA ALA A 290 0.80 4.28 44.11
C ALA A 290 -0.20 5.03 43.21
N ASP A 291 0.27 6.02 42.45
CA ASP A 291 -0.53 6.77 41.47
C ASP A 291 -1.18 5.82 40.45
N ALA A 292 -0.40 4.94 39.82
CA ALA A 292 -0.92 3.96 38.86
C ALA A 292 -1.92 2.95 39.49
N THR A 293 -1.78 2.61 40.78
CA THR A 293 -2.76 1.78 41.48
C THR A 293 -4.04 2.52 41.88
N SER A 294 -4.02 3.85 41.99
CA SER A 294 -5.24 4.64 42.22
C SER A 294 -6.14 4.71 40.98
N LEU A 295 -5.55 4.67 39.78
CA LEU A 295 -6.22 4.84 38.50
C LEU A 295 -6.96 3.57 38.04
N THR A 296 -8.08 3.73 37.33
CA THR A 296 -8.75 2.60 36.64
C THR A 296 -8.03 2.22 35.33
N ALA A 297 -8.42 1.09 34.72
CA ALA A 297 -7.80 0.65 33.46
C ALA A 297 -8.01 1.69 32.34
N HIS A 298 -9.20 2.30 32.28
CA HIS A 298 -9.52 3.38 31.34
C HIS A 298 -8.71 4.65 31.60
N GLN A 299 -8.50 5.01 32.87
CA GLN A 299 -7.69 6.17 33.25
C GLN A 299 -6.20 5.97 32.96
N LEU A 300 -5.66 4.76 33.16
CA LEU A 300 -4.26 4.46 32.83
C LEU A 300 -3.94 4.75 31.35
N LEU A 301 -4.84 4.42 30.43
CA LEU A 301 -4.70 4.69 28.98
C LEU A 301 -4.55 6.17 28.61
N ILE A 302 -4.97 7.10 29.49
CA ILE A 302 -4.86 8.56 29.30
C ILE A 302 -3.85 9.23 30.26
N SER A 303 -3.45 8.55 31.35
CA SER A 303 -2.43 8.99 32.31
C SER A 303 -1.00 9.02 31.74
N HIS A 304 -0.04 9.61 32.45
CA HIS A 304 1.37 9.58 32.03
C HIS A 304 1.99 8.16 32.06
N HIS A 305 1.38 7.18 32.74
CA HIS A 305 1.88 5.79 32.82
C HIS A 305 1.80 5.00 31.51
N PHE A 306 0.96 5.42 30.56
CA PHE A 306 0.92 4.80 29.23
C PHE A 306 1.79 5.58 28.24
N LEU A 307 2.85 4.93 27.74
CA LEU A 307 3.89 5.56 26.92
C LEU A 307 3.32 6.45 25.79
N GLN A 308 3.72 7.72 25.79
CA GLN A 308 3.23 8.72 24.82
C GLN A 308 3.61 8.38 23.36
N GLU A 309 4.73 7.69 23.13
CA GLU A 309 5.11 7.20 21.79
C GLU A 309 4.12 6.15 21.25
N CYS A 310 3.42 5.42 22.13
CA CYS A 310 2.46 4.38 21.81
C CYS A 310 1.00 4.90 21.68
N ARG A 311 0.81 6.23 21.70
CA ARG A 311 -0.46 6.90 21.41
C ARG A 311 -0.39 7.50 20.02
N ILE A 312 -1.13 6.92 19.09
CA ILE A 312 -1.12 7.36 17.69
C ILE A 312 -2.41 8.15 17.41
N PRO A 313 -2.35 9.38 16.88
CA PRO A 313 -3.55 10.16 16.61
C PRO A 313 -4.33 9.61 15.42
N MET A 314 -5.66 9.68 15.53
CA MET A 314 -6.61 9.21 14.51
C MET A 314 -7.43 10.39 13.97
N GLY A 315 -7.53 10.50 12.65
CA GLY A 315 -8.37 11.49 11.97
C GLY A 315 -7.76 12.89 11.88
N GLU A 316 -8.62 13.91 11.70
CA GLU A 316 -8.20 15.31 11.58
C GLU A 316 -7.67 15.88 12.92
N GLU A 317 -6.87 16.94 12.89
CA GLU A 317 -6.18 17.50 14.07
C GLU A 317 -7.12 17.90 15.24
N ASN A 318 -8.42 18.03 14.96
CA ASN A 318 -9.46 18.35 15.95
C ASN A 318 -9.91 17.14 16.78
N SER A 319 -9.80 15.90 16.28
CA SER A 319 -10.15 14.70 17.04
C SER A 319 -9.01 14.32 18.00
N LYS A 320 -9.18 14.64 19.29
CA LYS A 320 -8.30 14.19 20.41
C LYS A 320 -8.31 12.67 20.65
N GLN A 321 -8.71 11.89 19.66
CA GLN A 321 -8.85 10.45 19.74
C GLN A 321 -7.54 9.78 19.30
N ASN A 322 -6.86 9.16 20.27
CA ASN A 322 -5.64 8.39 20.02
C ASN A 322 -5.95 6.90 20.15
N ILE A 323 -5.45 6.09 19.22
CA ILE A 323 -5.34 4.65 19.43
C ILE A 323 -4.15 4.37 20.36
N ARG A 324 -4.36 3.51 21.36
CA ARG A 324 -3.32 3.07 22.31
C ARG A 324 -2.79 1.72 21.86
N ILE A 325 -1.50 1.63 21.53
CA ILE A 325 -0.88 0.42 20.98
C ILE A 325 0.14 -0.16 21.97
N ALA A 326 -0.21 -1.26 22.64
CA ALA A 326 0.73 -2.09 23.37
C ALA A 326 1.50 -2.99 22.38
N ALA A 327 2.82 -3.02 22.46
CA ALA A 327 3.68 -3.83 21.59
C ALA A 327 5.06 -4.00 22.23
N SER A 328 5.77 -5.10 21.93
CA SER A 328 7.18 -5.23 22.28
C SER A 328 8.03 -4.14 21.61
N THR A 329 9.25 -3.89 22.08
CA THR A 329 10.16 -2.89 21.47
C THR A 329 10.43 -3.22 20.00
N ASP A 330 10.68 -4.49 19.68
CA ASP A 330 10.97 -4.95 18.32
C ASP A 330 9.74 -4.90 17.42
N ASP A 331 8.56 -5.23 17.95
CA ASP A 331 7.29 -5.17 17.21
C ASP A 331 6.89 -3.73 16.93
N PHE A 332 7.00 -2.83 17.91
CA PHE A 332 6.73 -1.42 17.71
C PHE A 332 7.75 -0.77 16.76
N GLY A 333 9.03 -1.15 16.86
CA GLY A 333 10.08 -0.74 15.94
C GLY A 333 9.92 -1.31 14.52
N TYR A 334 9.29 -2.47 14.37
CA TYR A 334 8.91 -3.03 13.07
C TYR A 334 7.66 -2.34 12.49
N LEU A 335 6.62 -2.13 13.29
CA LEU A 335 5.41 -1.39 12.94
C LEU A 335 5.73 0.04 12.47
N SER A 336 6.57 0.75 13.23
CA SER A 336 7.06 2.09 12.90
C SER A 336 7.89 2.10 11.61
N ARG A 337 8.73 1.08 11.37
CA ARG A 337 9.46 0.93 10.10
C ARG A 337 8.56 0.56 8.92
N ARG A 338 7.42 -0.10 9.14
CA ARG A 338 6.46 -0.44 8.07
C ARG A 338 5.54 0.70 7.67
N PHE A 339 5.30 1.64 8.58
CA PHE A 339 4.50 2.84 8.33
C PHE A 339 5.06 3.67 7.15
N VAL A 340 4.17 4.38 6.47
CA VAL A 340 4.50 5.34 5.41
C VAL A 340 3.65 6.58 5.66
N ASP A 341 4.31 7.68 6.03
CA ASP A 341 3.63 8.97 6.11
C ASP A 341 3.40 9.53 4.70
N TYR A 342 2.14 9.69 4.31
CA TYR A 342 1.75 10.27 3.02
C TYR A 342 2.12 11.76 2.89
N ARG A 343 2.52 12.43 3.98
CA ARG A 343 3.06 13.80 3.98
C ARG A 343 4.57 13.81 3.73
N GLY A 344 5.27 12.74 4.11
CA GLY A 344 6.72 12.56 3.91
C GLY A 344 7.65 13.30 4.87
N GLU A 345 7.10 14.02 5.85
CA GLU A 345 7.88 14.89 6.74
C GLU A 345 8.40 14.18 8.00
N HIS A 346 7.84 13.02 8.37
CA HIS A 346 8.11 12.35 9.64
C HIS A 346 8.33 10.83 9.51
N SER A 347 9.24 10.31 10.34
CA SER A 347 9.54 8.88 10.49
C SER A 347 8.93 8.25 11.76
N LEU A 348 8.33 9.06 12.63
CA LEU A 348 7.80 8.63 13.92
C LEU A 348 6.31 8.31 13.83
N LEU A 349 5.94 7.08 14.19
CA LEU A 349 4.54 6.64 14.16
C LEU A 349 3.63 7.52 15.04
N SER A 350 4.10 8.04 16.18
CA SER A 350 3.34 8.95 17.05
C SER A 350 2.93 10.28 16.41
N SER A 351 3.51 10.63 15.25
CA SER A 351 3.12 11.81 14.47
C SER A 351 2.19 11.48 13.29
N ALA A 352 1.97 10.20 12.99
CA ALA A 352 1.19 9.72 11.84
C ALA A 352 -0.28 10.15 11.91
N ASN A 353 -0.84 10.62 10.80
CA ASN A 353 -2.29 10.69 10.64
C ASN A 353 -2.81 9.35 10.11
N LEU A 354 -3.38 8.53 11.00
CA LEU A 354 -4.01 7.25 10.68
C LEU A 354 -5.52 7.40 10.45
N ILE A 355 -6.05 6.63 9.50
CA ILE A 355 -7.46 6.64 9.12
C ILE A 355 -8.16 5.35 9.57
N ASP A 356 -9.35 5.52 10.16
CA ASP A 356 -10.34 4.47 10.32
C ASP A 356 -11.19 4.38 9.05
N PHE A 357 -11.42 3.16 8.55
CA PHE A 357 -12.28 2.92 7.40
C PHE A 357 -13.74 2.61 7.78
N ALA A 358 -14.00 2.28 9.04
CA ALA A 358 -15.30 1.81 9.54
C ALA A 358 -15.95 0.72 8.65
N SER A 359 -15.14 -0.17 8.06
CA SER A 359 -15.63 -1.24 7.20
C SER A 359 -16.18 -2.38 8.04
N HIS A 360 -17.48 -2.62 7.92
CA HIS A 360 -18.20 -3.73 8.57
C HIS A 360 -17.75 -5.12 8.06
N ASP A 361 -17.02 -5.20 6.95
CA ASP A 361 -16.43 -6.44 6.46
C ASP A 361 -15.33 -6.91 7.42
N ILE A 362 -14.40 -6.01 7.78
CA ILE A 362 -13.33 -6.24 8.77
C ILE A 362 -13.79 -5.94 10.22
N TRP A 363 -15.01 -6.36 10.53
CA TRP A 363 -15.57 -6.43 11.88
C TRP A 363 -16.59 -7.59 11.98
N ASP A 364 -16.83 -8.08 13.19
CA ASP A 364 -17.96 -8.92 13.57
C ASP A 364 -18.35 -8.49 14.99
N GLU A 365 -19.61 -8.57 15.41
CA GLU A 365 -19.97 -8.20 16.78
C GLU A 365 -19.64 -9.30 17.78
N ARG A 366 -19.54 -10.55 17.30
CA ARG A 366 -19.14 -11.74 18.06
C ARG A 366 -17.65 -11.69 18.43
N THR A 367 -17.31 -12.10 19.64
CA THR A 367 -15.94 -12.06 20.19
C THR A 367 -15.20 -13.37 20.01
N GLU A 368 -15.92 -14.47 19.81
CA GLU A 368 -15.40 -15.80 19.49
C GLU A 368 -14.93 -15.93 18.02
N ILE A 369 -15.24 -14.95 17.17
CA ILE A 369 -14.87 -14.92 15.75
C ILE A 369 -13.53 -14.21 15.56
N THR A 370 -12.53 -14.95 15.08
CA THR A 370 -11.23 -14.38 14.70
C THR A 370 -11.32 -13.70 13.33
N LEU A 371 -10.89 -12.45 13.24
CA LEU A 371 -10.90 -11.68 11.99
C LEU A 371 -9.58 -11.88 11.23
N LEU A 372 -9.60 -12.75 10.21
CA LEU A 372 -8.48 -13.00 9.32
C LEU A 372 -8.41 -11.94 8.22
N ILE A 373 -7.27 -11.28 8.06
CA ILE A 373 -7.06 -10.20 7.08
C ILE A 373 -5.93 -10.60 6.11
N GLY A 374 -6.34 -11.04 4.91
CA GLY A 374 -5.49 -11.44 3.79
C GLY A 374 -5.43 -10.41 2.65
N GLY A 375 -4.87 -10.81 1.51
CA GLY A 375 -4.62 -9.94 0.34
C GLY A 375 -3.15 -9.53 0.16
N GLU A 376 -2.89 -8.61 -0.79
CA GLU A 376 -1.53 -8.22 -1.23
C GLU A 376 -0.58 -7.90 -0.06
N SER A 377 0.71 -8.23 -0.22
CA SER A 377 1.72 -7.92 0.78
C SER A 377 1.85 -6.42 1.00
N GLY A 378 1.92 -6.00 2.26
CA GLY A 378 2.04 -4.60 2.62
C GLY A 378 1.36 -4.23 3.93
N SER A 379 1.78 -3.09 4.47
CA SER A 379 1.31 -2.55 5.75
C SER A 379 -0.18 -2.19 5.77
N GLY A 380 -0.87 -2.14 4.61
CA GLY A 380 -2.32 -1.92 4.56
C GLY A 380 -3.15 -2.96 5.32
N LYS A 381 -2.69 -4.22 5.40
CA LYS A 381 -3.33 -5.27 6.21
C LYS A 381 -3.11 -5.02 7.70
N THR A 382 -1.86 -4.76 8.08
CA THR A 382 -1.46 -4.39 9.45
C THR A 382 -2.25 -3.18 9.96
N TRP A 383 -2.38 -2.13 9.16
CA TRP A 383 -3.14 -0.93 9.53
C TRP A 383 -4.65 -1.17 9.56
N ALA A 384 -5.23 -1.89 8.61
CA ALA A 384 -6.65 -2.25 8.66
C ALA A 384 -7.01 -3.07 9.91
N MET A 385 -6.13 -4.00 10.32
CA MET A 385 -6.24 -4.75 11.57
C MET A 385 -6.22 -3.83 12.81
N ILE A 386 -5.32 -2.84 12.83
CA ILE A 386 -5.13 -1.93 13.96
C ILE A 386 -6.21 -0.85 14.04
N THR A 387 -6.56 -0.17 12.93
CA THR A 387 -7.34 1.08 12.95
C THR A 387 -8.84 0.92 12.69
N ASN A 388 -9.31 -0.18 12.10
CA ASN A 388 -10.72 -0.31 11.68
C ASN A 388 -11.66 -0.41 12.88
N PHE A 389 -12.61 0.50 13.02
CA PHE A 389 -13.40 0.74 14.24
C PHE A 389 -12.52 0.87 15.50
N PHE A 390 -11.44 1.67 15.46
CA PHE A 390 -10.59 1.85 16.65
C PHE A 390 -11.38 2.44 17.83
N VAL A 391 -12.44 3.22 17.57
CA VAL A 391 -13.39 3.73 18.58
C VAL A 391 -14.14 2.63 19.35
N ARG A 392 -14.11 1.38 18.88
CA ARG A 392 -14.63 0.17 19.55
C ARG A 392 -13.51 -0.67 20.20
N SER A 393 -12.38 -0.06 20.54
CA SER A 393 -11.24 -0.73 21.16
C SER A 393 -10.47 0.24 22.07
N HIS A 394 -10.46 -0.02 23.38
CA HIS A 394 -9.78 0.85 24.35
C HIS A 394 -8.26 0.64 24.28
N LEU A 395 -7.84 -0.61 24.12
CA LEU A 395 -6.45 -1.01 23.90
C LEU A 395 -6.32 -1.85 22.62
N THR A 396 -5.26 -1.63 21.86
CA THR A 396 -4.81 -2.55 20.81
C THR A 396 -3.45 -3.13 21.17
N VAL A 397 -3.30 -4.45 21.10
CA VAL A 397 -2.05 -5.17 21.39
C VAL A 397 -1.51 -5.75 20.08
N TYR A 398 -0.33 -5.30 19.63
CA TYR A 398 0.29 -5.69 18.37
C TYR A 398 1.47 -6.64 18.62
N ILE A 399 1.46 -7.81 17.96
CA ILE A 399 2.36 -8.94 18.23
C ILE A 399 2.79 -9.62 16.92
N ARG A 400 4.06 -10.03 16.81
CA ARG A 400 4.53 -10.96 15.77
C ARG A 400 5.11 -12.23 16.39
N LEU A 401 4.33 -13.30 16.35
CA LEU A 401 4.65 -14.56 17.04
C LEU A 401 5.92 -15.26 16.50
N HIS A 402 6.32 -15.00 15.25
CA HIS A 402 7.48 -15.62 14.59
C HIS A 402 8.84 -15.34 15.26
N ASN A 403 8.93 -14.32 16.12
CA ASN A 403 10.17 -14.01 16.85
C ASN A 403 10.35 -14.85 18.13
N SER A 404 9.27 -15.43 18.66
CA SER A 404 9.22 -16.03 20.01
C SER A 404 9.03 -17.55 20.00
N LEU A 405 8.89 -18.15 18.81
CA LEU A 405 8.48 -19.53 18.62
C LEU A 405 9.35 -20.17 17.55
N SER A 406 9.97 -21.33 17.86
CA SER A 406 10.53 -22.13 16.77
C SER A 406 9.36 -22.72 15.97
N VAL A 407 9.29 -22.39 14.68
CA VAL A 407 8.21 -22.86 13.79
C VAL A 407 8.20 -24.39 13.70
N SER A 408 9.36 -25.02 13.95
CA SER A 408 9.54 -26.45 14.20
C SER A 408 8.67 -27.01 15.33
N GLU A 409 8.65 -26.39 16.52
CA GLU A 409 7.93 -26.92 17.70
C GLU A 409 6.41 -26.84 17.59
N LEU A 410 5.88 -25.96 16.73
CA LEU A 410 4.45 -25.96 16.38
C LEU A 410 4.15 -26.90 15.22
N ASN A 411 4.98 -26.92 14.18
CA ASN A 411 4.76 -27.80 13.03
C ASN A 411 4.94 -29.30 13.35
N SER A 412 5.52 -29.64 14.51
CA SER A 412 5.56 -31.00 15.05
C SER A 412 4.35 -31.38 15.91
N LEU A 413 3.28 -30.59 15.93
CA LEU A 413 2.07 -30.84 16.73
C LEU A 413 0.91 -31.27 15.84
N ASP A 414 0.81 -32.59 15.62
CA ASP A 414 -0.37 -33.21 15.01
C ASP A 414 -1.60 -33.11 15.93
N ASP A 415 -1.41 -33.11 17.25
CA ASP A 415 -2.49 -32.93 18.22
C ASP A 415 -2.99 -31.47 18.25
N THR A 416 -4.29 -31.32 18.02
CA THR A 416 -4.96 -30.02 17.90
C THR A 416 -5.11 -29.32 19.24
N ASP A 417 -5.38 -30.05 20.33
CA ASP A 417 -5.59 -29.42 21.64
C ASP A 417 -4.27 -28.94 22.25
N THR A 418 -3.20 -29.73 22.16
CA THR A 418 -1.84 -29.30 22.54
C THR A 418 -1.38 -28.10 21.71
N ARG A 419 -1.64 -28.09 20.39
CA ARG A 419 -1.32 -26.96 19.49
C ARG A 419 -2.04 -25.68 19.92
N ASN A 420 -3.34 -25.76 20.20
CA ASN A 420 -4.17 -24.62 20.61
C ASN A 420 -3.80 -24.09 22.00
N SER A 421 -3.60 -25.00 22.96
CA SER A 421 -3.17 -24.68 24.32
C SER A 421 -1.81 -23.98 24.34
N ARG A 422 -0.82 -24.52 23.62
CA ARG A 422 0.49 -23.87 23.45
C ARG A 422 0.35 -22.49 22.81
N PHE A 423 -0.39 -22.35 21.70
CA PHE A 423 -0.63 -21.06 21.05
C PHE A 423 -1.17 -20.02 22.05
N CYS A 424 -2.20 -20.36 22.83
CA CYS A 424 -2.78 -19.46 23.83
C CYS A 424 -1.76 -19.08 24.91
N SER A 425 -0.93 -20.02 25.38
CA SER A 425 0.13 -19.76 26.36
C SER A 425 1.18 -18.76 25.83
N TYR A 426 1.76 -19.01 24.65
CA TYR A 426 2.75 -18.10 24.05
C TYR A 426 2.15 -16.73 23.70
N ALA A 427 0.91 -16.69 23.20
CA ALA A 427 0.20 -15.45 22.93
C ALA A 427 -0.06 -14.65 24.23
N ALA A 428 -0.46 -15.31 25.33
CA ALA A 428 -0.65 -14.65 26.62
C ALA A 428 0.65 -14.03 27.15
N THR A 429 1.78 -14.75 27.06
CA THR A 429 3.10 -14.21 27.43
C THR A 429 3.47 -13.01 26.55
N ALA A 430 3.25 -13.08 25.24
CA ALA A 430 3.54 -11.97 24.32
C ALA A 430 2.66 -10.73 24.59
N VAL A 431 1.37 -10.91 24.85
CA VAL A 431 0.43 -9.84 25.26
C VAL A 431 0.90 -9.17 26.55
N LYS A 432 1.22 -9.94 27.58
CA LYS A 432 1.68 -9.39 28.87
C LYS A 432 2.99 -8.62 28.74
N ASN A 433 3.95 -9.15 27.98
CA ASN A 433 5.20 -8.43 27.71
C ASN A 433 4.97 -7.13 26.92
N ALA A 434 4.05 -7.15 25.95
CA ALA A 434 3.67 -5.96 25.17
C ALA A 434 2.98 -4.88 26.03
N ILE A 435 2.09 -5.28 26.94
CA ILE A 435 1.40 -4.38 27.88
C ILE A 435 2.37 -3.83 28.92
N ASN A 436 3.14 -4.70 29.59
CA ASN A 436 4.02 -4.29 30.66
C ASN A 436 5.16 -3.36 30.19
N ARG A 437 5.55 -3.43 28.91
CA ARG A 437 6.49 -2.47 28.30
C ARG A 437 5.88 -1.09 28.04
N VAL A 438 4.54 -0.95 27.88
CA VAL A 438 3.89 0.35 27.64
C VAL A 438 3.18 0.94 28.86
N CYS A 439 2.73 0.12 29.81
CA CYS A 439 2.14 0.51 31.08
C CYS A 439 2.15 -0.68 32.07
N PRO A 440 3.16 -0.80 32.97
CA PRO A 440 3.32 -1.96 33.88
C PRO A 440 2.13 -2.25 34.81
N ALA A 441 1.36 -1.24 35.19
CA ALA A 441 0.20 -1.41 36.08
C ALA A 441 -1.05 -1.95 35.35
N LEU A 442 -1.07 -1.91 34.02
CA LEU A 442 -2.29 -2.18 33.25
C LEU A 442 -2.69 -3.66 33.27
N ASP A 443 -1.75 -4.61 33.18
CA ASP A 443 -2.09 -6.05 33.22
C ASP A 443 -2.80 -6.43 34.53
N SER A 444 -2.26 -6.00 35.68
CA SER A 444 -2.89 -6.15 37.00
C SER A 444 -4.28 -5.50 37.09
N LYS A 445 -4.48 -4.34 36.44
CA LYS A 445 -5.77 -3.66 36.38
C LYS A 445 -6.78 -4.31 35.41
N LEU A 446 -6.31 -5.12 34.45
CA LEU A 446 -7.18 -5.97 33.61
C LEU A 446 -7.57 -7.28 34.31
N MET A 447 -6.69 -7.83 35.16
CA MET A 447 -7.03 -8.93 36.08
C MET A 447 -8.08 -8.50 37.12
N ALA A 448 -7.92 -7.32 37.69
CA ALA A 448 -8.81 -6.77 38.71
C ALA A 448 -9.85 -5.75 38.16
N CYS A 449 -10.24 -5.87 36.88
CA CYS A 449 -11.11 -4.88 36.22
C CYS A 449 -12.56 -4.92 36.75
N ASP A 450 -12.89 -3.95 37.60
CA ASP A 450 -14.20 -3.73 38.20
C ASP A 450 -15.02 -2.61 37.51
N ASP A 451 -14.34 -1.72 36.76
CA ASP A 451 -14.88 -0.61 35.95
C ASP A 451 -16.30 -0.87 35.41
N PRO A 452 -17.27 0.08 35.56
CA PRO A 452 -18.67 -0.14 35.18
C PRO A 452 -18.90 -0.32 33.66
N GLU A 453 -17.93 0.09 32.84
CA GLU A 453 -17.92 -0.11 31.39
C GLU A 453 -16.97 -1.28 31.02
N PRO A 454 -17.38 -2.24 30.17
CA PRO A 454 -16.49 -3.31 29.73
C PRO A 454 -15.25 -2.77 28.99
N PHE A 455 -14.07 -3.31 29.30
CA PHE A 455 -12.83 -2.86 28.70
C PHE A 455 -12.55 -3.64 27.41
N TYR A 456 -12.58 -2.97 26.26
CA TYR A 456 -12.41 -3.64 24.96
C TYR A 456 -10.93 -3.74 24.56
N VAL A 457 -10.39 -4.96 24.50
CA VAL A 457 -9.02 -5.24 24.03
C VAL A 457 -9.05 -5.88 22.66
N ARG A 458 -8.36 -5.25 21.71
CA ARG A 458 -8.04 -5.84 20.41
C ARG A 458 -6.66 -6.50 20.47
N ILE A 459 -6.56 -7.76 20.08
CA ILE A 459 -5.27 -8.47 19.95
C ILE A 459 -5.00 -8.70 18.46
N CYS A 460 -3.86 -8.21 17.98
CA CYS A 460 -3.49 -8.12 16.57
C CYS A 460 -2.21 -8.91 16.29
N PHE A 461 -2.37 -10.12 15.77
CA PHE A 461 -1.25 -10.97 15.33
C PHE A 461 -0.87 -10.63 13.88
N ASP A 462 0.35 -10.19 13.63
CA ASP A 462 0.83 -9.79 12.30
C ASP A 462 1.82 -10.79 11.67
N GLU A 463 1.83 -10.83 10.34
CA GLU A 463 2.49 -11.82 9.49
C GLU A 463 2.18 -13.30 9.80
N ILE A 464 1.15 -13.61 10.59
CA ILE A 464 0.83 -14.98 11.04
C ILE A 464 0.60 -15.97 9.88
N GLY A 465 0.14 -15.49 8.73
CA GLY A 465 -0.06 -16.27 7.50
C GLY A 465 1.17 -16.98 6.94
N GLY A 466 2.39 -16.62 7.38
CA GLY A 466 3.60 -17.39 7.12
C GLY A 466 3.65 -18.77 7.81
N SER A 467 2.73 -19.05 8.74
CA SER A 467 2.56 -20.37 9.37
C SER A 467 1.09 -20.81 9.31
N PRO A 468 0.75 -21.86 8.52
CA PRO A 468 -0.56 -22.50 8.53
C PRO A 468 -0.99 -22.94 9.94
N THR A 469 -0.04 -23.46 10.71
CA THR A 469 -0.25 -24.02 12.05
C THR A 469 -0.64 -22.96 13.07
N LEU A 470 0.04 -21.80 13.06
CA LEU A 470 -0.34 -20.65 13.89
C LEU A 470 -1.67 -20.03 13.44
N THR A 471 -1.92 -19.97 12.13
CA THR A 471 -3.19 -19.44 11.59
C THR A 471 -4.38 -20.30 12.03
N ARG A 472 -4.25 -21.63 11.94
CA ARG A 472 -5.22 -22.60 12.51
C ARG A 472 -5.41 -22.40 14.01
N ALA A 473 -4.32 -22.40 14.78
CA ALA A 473 -4.38 -22.27 16.24
C ALA A 473 -4.99 -20.95 16.72
N CYS A 474 -4.85 -19.86 15.95
CA CYS A 474 -5.54 -18.59 16.21
C CYS A 474 -7.03 -18.64 15.86
N CYS A 475 -7.45 -19.46 14.89
CA CYS A 475 -8.83 -19.57 14.42
C CYS A 475 -9.59 -20.76 15.03
N ALA A 476 -8.96 -21.51 15.92
CA ALA A 476 -9.60 -22.65 16.56
C ALA A 476 -10.78 -22.21 17.43
N LYS A 477 -11.74 -23.12 17.63
CA LYS A 477 -12.88 -22.87 18.50
C LYS A 477 -12.42 -22.44 19.90
N ASP A 478 -13.12 -21.47 20.48
CA ASP A 478 -12.84 -20.92 21.81
C ASP A 478 -11.47 -20.21 21.96
N SER A 479 -10.68 -19.98 20.89
CA SER A 479 -9.33 -19.36 20.97
C SER A 479 -9.30 -18.02 21.72
N ALA A 480 -10.29 -17.14 21.49
CA ALA A 480 -10.40 -15.86 22.19
C ALA A 480 -10.62 -16.04 23.71
N LYS A 481 -11.46 -17.01 24.09
CA LYS A 481 -11.78 -17.37 25.48
C LYS A 481 -10.61 -18.07 26.16
N SER A 482 -9.93 -18.98 25.47
CA SER A 482 -8.74 -19.68 25.96
C SER A 482 -7.56 -18.71 26.17
N LEU A 483 -7.38 -17.74 25.28
CA LEU A 483 -6.39 -16.67 25.46
C LEU A 483 -6.74 -15.73 26.61
N HIS A 484 -8.01 -15.30 26.72
CA HIS A 484 -8.49 -14.53 27.88
C HIS A 484 -8.26 -15.27 29.21
N THR A 485 -8.55 -16.58 29.25
CA THR A 485 -8.31 -17.44 30.41
C THR A 485 -6.82 -17.56 30.73
N ALA A 486 -5.95 -17.74 29.72
CA ALA A 486 -4.50 -17.80 29.89
C ALA A 486 -3.88 -16.44 30.30
N LEU A 487 -4.55 -15.33 30.00
CA LEU A 487 -4.21 -14.01 30.51
C LEU A 487 -4.66 -13.82 31.97
N GLY A 488 -5.70 -14.53 32.42
CA GLY A 488 -6.25 -14.39 33.77
C GLY A 488 -6.95 -13.05 33.99
N TRP A 489 -7.48 -12.45 32.91
CA TRP A 489 -8.21 -11.17 32.98
C TRP A 489 -9.63 -11.36 33.51
N ASN A 490 -10.20 -10.30 34.07
CA ASN A 490 -11.60 -10.28 34.54
C ASN A 490 -12.57 -10.56 33.37
N GLU A 491 -13.79 -11.04 33.63
CA GLU A 491 -14.82 -11.26 32.59
C GLU A 491 -15.28 -9.96 31.89
N ARG A 492 -15.10 -8.78 32.51
CA ARG A 492 -15.24 -7.46 31.84
C ARG A 492 -14.17 -7.19 30.77
N VAL A 493 -13.17 -8.08 30.73
CA VAL A 493 -12.08 -8.38 29.78
C VAL A 493 -12.47 -8.63 28.32
N VAL A 494 -13.19 -7.76 27.61
CA VAL A 494 -13.69 -8.10 26.26
C VAL A 494 -12.59 -8.16 25.21
N VAL A 495 -12.05 -9.36 24.98
CA VAL A 495 -11.02 -9.67 23.97
C VAL A 495 -11.64 -9.91 22.59
N ARG A 496 -11.01 -9.35 21.55
CA ARG A 496 -11.31 -9.59 20.13
C ARG A 496 -10.03 -9.92 19.36
N LEU A 497 -10.00 -11.03 18.62
CA LEU A 497 -8.81 -11.49 17.89
C LEU A 497 -8.83 -11.04 16.43
N PHE A 498 -7.72 -10.45 16.00
CA PHE A 498 -7.43 -10.12 14.61
C PHE A 498 -6.11 -10.77 14.22
N ALA A 499 -6.08 -11.39 13.05
CA ALA A 499 -4.91 -12.09 12.52
C ALA A 499 -4.66 -11.62 11.07
N GLY A 500 -3.71 -10.70 10.94
CA GLY A 500 -3.24 -10.18 9.67
C GLY A 500 -1.94 -10.86 9.25
N GLY A 501 -1.70 -10.97 7.95
CA GLY A 501 -0.40 -11.41 7.50
C GLY A 501 -0.37 -11.83 6.04
N THR A 502 0.83 -11.89 5.49
CA THR A 502 1.03 -12.25 4.10
C THR A 502 1.09 -13.77 4.01
N GLY A 503 0.28 -14.34 3.11
CA GLY A 503 -0.09 -15.76 3.14
C GLY A 503 -1.45 -16.04 3.80
N VAL A 504 -2.03 -15.12 4.59
CA VAL A 504 -3.43 -15.26 5.06
C VAL A 504 -4.35 -15.27 3.84
N GLY A 505 -5.13 -16.34 3.67
CA GLY A 505 -5.92 -16.65 2.47
C GLY A 505 -5.28 -17.69 1.54
N ALA A 506 -3.95 -17.69 1.41
CA ALA A 506 -3.20 -18.70 0.64
C ALA A 506 -3.01 -20.03 1.41
N VAL A 507 -3.26 -20.02 2.72
CA VAL A 507 -3.30 -21.21 3.57
C VAL A 507 -4.45 -22.12 3.08
N ASN A 508 -4.15 -23.15 2.28
CA ASN A 508 -5.08 -24.18 1.77
C ASN A 508 -5.86 -24.95 2.86
N ASN A 509 -5.65 -24.63 4.13
CA ASN A 509 -5.59 -25.57 5.23
C ASN A 509 -6.61 -25.29 6.35
N LEU A 510 -7.62 -24.45 6.09
CA LEU A 510 -8.73 -24.24 7.03
C LEU A 510 -9.79 -25.36 6.96
N GLY A 511 -9.60 -26.40 6.13
CA GLY A 511 -10.42 -27.61 6.12
C GLY A 511 -10.35 -28.39 7.43
N GLY A 512 -11.30 -28.11 8.33
CA GLY A 512 -11.46 -28.70 9.65
C GLY A 512 -12.70 -28.13 10.37
N SER A 513 -12.90 -28.50 11.64
CA SER A 513 -13.99 -28.01 12.49
C SER A 513 -13.90 -26.50 12.83
N GLU A 514 -12.76 -25.89 12.53
CA GLU A 514 -12.39 -24.50 12.85
C GLU A 514 -13.08 -23.45 11.93
N ASN A 515 -13.72 -23.89 10.84
CA ASN A 515 -14.38 -23.03 9.84
C ASN A 515 -15.53 -22.15 10.36
N SER A 516 -16.08 -22.42 11.54
CA SER A 516 -17.13 -21.60 12.15
C SER A 516 -16.61 -20.46 13.02
N CYS A 517 -15.30 -20.41 13.29
CA CYS A 517 -14.70 -19.54 14.31
C CYS A 517 -13.81 -18.42 13.75
N PHE A 518 -13.86 -18.17 12.44
CA PHE A 518 -13.21 -17.02 11.81
C PHE A 518 -14.07 -16.38 10.72
N LYS A 519 -13.74 -15.13 10.38
CA LYS A 519 -14.21 -14.42 9.18
C LYS A 519 -12.99 -13.97 8.40
N LEU A 520 -12.86 -14.41 7.14
CA LEU A 520 -11.74 -14.05 6.27
C LEU A 520 -12.14 -12.87 5.36
N ILE A 521 -11.32 -11.82 5.38
CA ILE A 521 -11.43 -10.70 4.45
C ILE A 521 -10.13 -10.59 3.65
N ILE A 522 -10.25 -10.64 2.32
CA ILE A 522 -9.13 -10.37 1.40
C ILE A 522 -9.17 -8.89 1.04
N LEU A 523 -8.11 -8.13 1.39
CA LEU A 523 -8.01 -6.72 1.01
C LEU A 523 -7.60 -6.60 -0.46
N GLY A 524 -8.57 -6.30 -1.32
CA GLY A 524 -8.35 -6.09 -2.75
C GLY A 524 -7.64 -4.78 -3.09
N ALA A 525 -6.95 -4.77 -4.23
CA ALA A 525 -6.17 -3.63 -4.74
C ALA A 525 -6.98 -2.34 -5.00
N SER A 526 -8.32 -2.43 -5.13
CA SER A 526 -9.18 -1.23 -5.20
C SER A 526 -8.92 -0.27 -4.03
N ARG A 527 -8.71 -0.82 -2.83
CA ARG A 527 -8.44 -0.05 -1.60
C ARG A 527 -7.20 0.84 -1.69
N GLY A 528 -6.23 0.51 -2.56
CA GLY A 528 -5.07 1.38 -2.83
C GLY A 528 -5.44 2.63 -3.62
N CYS A 529 -6.22 2.46 -4.69
CA CYS A 529 -6.80 3.57 -5.45
C CYS A 529 -7.73 4.41 -4.57
N ASP A 530 -8.58 3.78 -3.74
CA ASP A 530 -9.52 4.49 -2.87
C ASP A 530 -8.80 5.32 -1.80
N LEU A 531 -7.72 4.79 -1.20
CA LEU A 531 -6.82 5.52 -0.31
C LEU A 531 -6.17 6.72 -1.01
N TYR A 532 -5.60 6.49 -2.20
CA TYR A 532 -5.02 7.57 -3.00
C TYR A 532 -6.04 8.68 -3.20
N TRP A 533 -7.22 8.36 -3.75
CA TRP A 533 -8.25 9.32 -4.08
C TRP A 533 -8.84 10.05 -2.86
N MET A 534 -8.94 9.38 -1.71
CA MET A 534 -9.37 10.00 -0.46
C MET A 534 -8.37 11.07 0.02
N TYR A 535 -7.09 10.72 0.18
CA TYR A 535 -6.06 11.68 0.59
C TYR A 535 -5.87 12.79 -0.46
N ARG A 536 -5.86 12.43 -1.74
CA ARG A 536 -5.76 13.34 -2.90
C ARG A 536 -6.87 14.38 -2.91
N PHE A 537 -8.09 13.99 -2.55
CA PHE A 537 -9.25 14.89 -2.48
C PHE A 537 -9.29 15.70 -1.19
N HIS A 538 -8.99 15.10 -0.03
CA HIS A 538 -8.90 15.81 1.25
C HIS A 538 -7.85 16.93 1.21
N ASN A 539 -6.64 16.63 0.68
CA ASN A 539 -5.59 17.62 0.45
C ASN A 539 -6.01 18.73 -0.53
N LEU A 540 -6.93 18.46 -1.47
CA LEU A 540 -7.44 19.46 -2.40
C LEU A 540 -8.56 20.31 -1.78
N SER A 541 -9.48 19.73 -1.02
CA SER A 541 -10.47 20.49 -0.24
C SER A 541 -9.78 21.44 0.74
N LEU A 542 -8.84 20.94 1.55
CA LEU A 542 -8.02 21.80 2.43
C LEU A 542 -7.31 22.93 1.65
N GLN A 543 -6.91 22.70 0.39
CA GLN A 543 -6.30 23.74 -0.44
C GLN A 543 -7.28 24.78 -0.98
N VAL A 544 -8.52 24.39 -1.28
CA VAL A 544 -9.65 25.27 -1.67
C VAL A 544 -10.13 26.08 -0.48
N ASP A 545 -10.30 25.44 0.68
CA ASP A 545 -10.96 26.05 1.84
C ASP A 545 -10.01 26.95 2.65
N SER A 546 -8.69 26.72 2.59
CA SER A 546 -7.66 27.53 3.29
C SER A 546 -7.23 28.81 2.56
N VAL A 547 -8.03 29.32 1.62
CA VAL A 547 -7.79 30.64 1.00
C VAL A 547 -8.50 31.72 1.83
N PRO A 548 -7.80 32.73 2.38
CA PRO A 548 -8.45 33.75 3.19
C PRO A 548 -9.45 34.59 2.37
N ASP A 549 -10.73 34.51 2.73
CA ASP A 549 -11.76 35.46 2.28
C ASP A 549 -11.56 36.87 2.87
N THR A 550 -10.82 36.98 3.97
CA THR A 550 -10.49 38.25 4.61
C THR A 550 -9.56 39.10 3.73
N PRO A 551 -10.00 40.29 3.26
CA PRO A 551 -9.04 41.32 2.87
C PRO A 551 -8.19 41.70 4.09
N LEU A 552 -7.03 42.32 3.88
CA LEU A 552 -6.25 42.90 4.99
C LEU A 552 -7.08 44.01 5.64
N ALA A 553 -7.67 43.69 6.78
CA ALA A 553 -8.51 44.60 7.56
C ALA A 553 -7.66 45.69 8.22
N ASP A 554 -8.32 46.81 8.51
CA ASP A 554 -7.94 47.79 9.52
C ASP A 554 -6.57 48.49 9.35
N ALA A 555 -6.09 48.60 8.11
CA ALA A 555 -5.17 49.67 7.72
C ALA A 555 -5.95 51.00 7.63
N PRO A 556 -5.73 51.98 8.53
CA PRO A 556 -6.51 53.22 8.54
C PRO A 556 -6.26 54.07 7.28
N ALA A 557 -7.33 54.72 6.79
CA ALA A 557 -7.30 55.67 5.68
C ALA A 557 -6.80 55.15 4.31
N GLN A 558 -7.19 53.93 3.91
CA GLN A 558 -6.99 53.46 2.51
C GLN A 558 -7.49 54.49 1.48
N THR A 559 -6.63 54.82 0.51
CA THR A 559 -6.93 55.73 -0.61
C THR A 559 -7.98 55.13 -1.55
N LYS A 560 -8.58 55.98 -2.40
CA LYS A 560 -9.54 55.52 -3.42
C LYS A 560 -8.93 54.46 -4.35
N ALA A 561 -7.67 54.64 -4.75
CA ALA A 561 -6.96 53.71 -5.63
C ALA A 561 -6.72 52.34 -4.97
N GLU A 562 -6.42 52.30 -3.66
CA GLU A 562 -6.29 51.05 -2.91
C GLU A 562 -7.64 50.33 -2.76
N LYS A 563 -8.75 51.06 -2.55
CA LYS A 563 -10.10 50.47 -2.53
C LYS A 563 -10.47 49.84 -3.89
N GLU A 564 -10.22 50.55 -4.99
CA GLU A 564 -10.43 50.02 -6.35
C GLU A 564 -9.53 48.80 -6.65
N LEU A 565 -8.28 48.81 -6.18
CA LEU A 565 -7.36 47.67 -6.29
C LEU A 565 -7.81 46.48 -5.43
N ASN A 566 -8.28 46.71 -4.21
CA ASN A 566 -8.74 45.68 -3.28
C ASN A 566 -10.01 44.98 -3.79
N GLU A 567 -10.99 45.71 -4.32
CA GLU A 567 -12.15 45.09 -4.98
C GLU A 567 -11.76 44.35 -6.27
N LYS A 568 -10.77 44.85 -7.04
CA LYS A 568 -10.23 44.13 -8.21
C LYS A 568 -9.51 42.82 -7.81
N ILE A 569 -8.80 42.81 -6.67
CA ILE A 569 -8.19 41.61 -6.09
C ILE A 569 -9.29 40.64 -5.63
N LYS A 570 -10.25 41.10 -4.82
CA LYS A 570 -11.38 40.31 -4.31
C LYS A 570 -12.22 39.67 -5.42
N LYS A 571 -12.60 40.42 -6.45
CA LYS A 571 -13.31 39.90 -7.63
C LYS A 571 -12.48 38.85 -8.38
N LYS A 572 -11.17 39.04 -8.50
CA LYS A 572 -10.28 38.01 -9.06
C LYS A 572 -10.16 36.79 -8.12
N ASN A 573 -10.08 36.96 -6.80
CA ASN A 573 -9.99 35.85 -5.83
C ASN A 573 -11.22 34.94 -5.90
N ALA A 574 -12.42 35.49 -5.97
CA ALA A 574 -13.64 34.72 -6.19
C ALA A 574 -13.62 33.93 -7.51
N LEU A 575 -13.04 34.50 -8.58
CA LEU A 575 -12.82 33.79 -9.84
C LEU A 575 -11.74 32.70 -9.73
N PHE A 576 -10.70 32.90 -8.92
CA PHE A 576 -9.69 31.88 -8.64
C PHE A 576 -10.27 30.70 -7.86
N GLN A 577 -11.07 30.99 -6.83
CA GLN A 577 -11.81 29.98 -6.09
C GLN A 577 -12.73 29.16 -6.99
N LYS A 578 -13.46 29.83 -7.90
CA LYS A 578 -14.25 29.12 -8.91
C LYS A 578 -13.39 28.19 -9.78
N ARG A 579 -12.20 28.61 -10.22
CA ARG A 579 -11.29 27.72 -10.99
C ARG A 579 -10.71 26.59 -10.15
N LEU A 580 -10.42 26.78 -8.86
CA LEU A 580 -10.00 25.70 -7.96
C LEU A 580 -11.12 24.68 -7.71
N ALA A 581 -12.37 25.14 -7.57
CA ALA A 581 -13.54 24.27 -7.52
C ALA A 581 -13.73 23.48 -8.82
N GLU A 582 -13.62 24.13 -9.99
CA GLU A 582 -13.66 23.45 -11.30
C GLU A 582 -12.55 22.37 -11.44
N VAL A 583 -11.35 22.62 -10.89
CA VAL A 583 -10.28 21.60 -10.81
C VAL A 583 -10.68 20.46 -9.89
N ARG A 584 -11.15 20.75 -8.66
CA ARG A 584 -11.61 19.73 -7.68
C ARG A 584 -12.72 18.84 -8.24
N ASP A 585 -13.70 19.44 -8.89
CA ASP A 585 -14.84 18.73 -9.46
C ASP A 585 -14.39 17.88 -10.67
N SER A 586 -13.40 18.34 -11.44
CA SER A 586 -12.76 17.55 -12.50
C SER A 586 -11.87 16.42 -11.97
N VAL A 587 -11.16 16.61 -10.86
CA VAL A 587 -10.42 15.56 -10.14
C VAL A 587 -11.38 14.49 -9.60
N ASN A 588 -12.53 14.88 -9.09
CA ASN A 588 -13.59 13.93 -8.72
C ASN A 588 -14.14 13.17 -9.94
N ALA A 589 -14.27 13.80 -11.10
CA ALA A 589 -14.63 13.12 -12.34
C ALA A 589 -13.54 12.10 -12.78
N VAL A 590 -12.25 12.39 -12.59
CA VAL A 590 -11.16 11.43 -12.82
C VAL A 590 -11.26 10.25 -11.84
N ARG A 591 -11.50 10.48 -10.55
CA ARG A 591 -11.76 9.43 -9.55
C ARG A 591 -12.91 8.52 -9.98
N GLN A 592 -14.07 9.10 -10.31
CA GLN A 592 -15.26 8.35 -10.72
C GLN A 592 -15.03 7.53 -11.99
N ASN A 593 -14.21 8.03 -12.93
CA ASN A 593 -13.86 7.34 -14.16
C ASN A 593 -12.52 6.56 -14.05
N TRP A 594 -11.98 6.35 -12.85
CA TRP A 594 -10.69 5.67 -12.69
C TRP A 594 -10.81 4.17 -13.02
N SER A 595 -11.82 3.51 -12.45
CA SER A 595 -12.15 2.11 -12.77
C SER A 595 -12.98 1.95 -14.06
N ALA A 596 -13.31 3.05 -14.75
CA ALA A 596 -14.01 3.02 -16.04
C ALA A 596 -13.04 2.66 -17.19
N GLY A 597 -13.59 2.58 -18.40
CA GLY A 597 -12.82 2.25 -19.59
C GLY A 597 -11.71 3.25 -19.89
N PRO A 598 -10.69 2.86 -20.68
CA PRO A 598 -9.56 3.72 -21.02
C PRO A 598 -9.97 5.03 -21.71
N THR A 599 -11.05 4.98 -22.51
CA THR A 599 -11.60 6.14 -23.24
C THR A 599 -12.21 7.15 -22.28
N GLU A 600 -12.97 6.66 -21.30
CA GLU A 600 -13.67 7.42 -20.27
C GLU A 600 -12.65 8.06 -19.32
N ARG A 601 -11.67 7.27 -18.85
CA ARG A 601 -10.55 7.76 -18.04
C ARG A 601 -9.77 8.83 -18.80
N ALA A 602 -9.37 8.59 -20.06
CA ALA A 602 -8.65 9.56 -20.87
C ALA A 602 -9.47 10.84 -21.17
N LYS A 603 -10.80 10.74 -21.27
CA LYS A 603 -11.70 11.90 -21.38
C LYS A 603 -11.70 12.73 -20.09
N ALA A 604 -11.79 12.08 -18.92
CA ALA A 604 -11.74 12.75 -17.63
C ALA A 604 -10.37 13.40 -17.35
N LEU A 605 -9.26 12.71 -17.65
CA LEU A 605 -7.89 13.24 -17.51
C LEU A 605 -7.72 14.53 -18.34
N ARG A 606 -8.13 14.53 -19.62
CA ARG A 606 -8.09 15.73 -20.48
C ARG A 606 -8.95 16.88 -19.95
N ALA A 607 -10.09 16.60 -19.33
CA ALA A 607 -10.95 17.62 -18.74
C ALA A 607 -10.33 18.26 -17.49
N ARG A 608 -9.75 17.44 -16.59
CA ARG A 608 -8.94 17.90 -15.45
C ARG A 608 -7.78 18.78 -15.91
N ASP A 609 -7.04 18.35 -16.92
CA ASP A 609 -5.88 19.10 -17.42
C ASP A 609 -6.30 20.46 -17.99
N ALA A 610 -7.40 20.52 -18.75
CA ALA A 610 -7.96 21.78 -19.22
C ALA A 610 -8.39 22.72 -18.08
N ALA A 611 -9.05 22.20 -17.03
CA ALA A 611 -9.42 22.98 -15.84
C ALA A 611 -8.17 23.50 -15.11
N LEU A 612 -7.14 22.67 -14.95
CA LEU A 612 -5.88 23.02 -14.30
C LEU A 612 -5.10 24.09 -15.08
N TRP A 613 -5.03 23.99 -16.41
CA TRP A 613 -4.42 25.03 -17.24
C TRP A 613 -5.18 26.36 -17.15
N ASN A 614 -6.52 26.35 -17.16
CA ASN A 614 -7.33 27.55 -16.95
C ASN A 614 -7.05 28.22 -15.58
N ALA A 615 -6.81 27.42 -14.53
CA ALA A 615 -6.41 27.93 -13.23
C ALA A 615 -4.98 28.52 -13.23
N PHE A 616 -4.03 27.88 -13.91
CA PHE A 616 -2.65 28.37 -14.06
C PHE A 616 -2.56 29.68 -14.85
N GLU A 617 -3.28 29.80 -15.97
CA GLU A 617 -3.29 31.04 -16.75
C GLU A 617 -3.88 32.19 -15.93
N LEU A 618 -4.98 31.93 -15.20
CA LEU A 618 -5.55 32.90 -14.28
C LEU A 618 -4.52 33.31 -13.20
N ALA A 619 -3.88 32.36 -12.51
CA ALA A 619 -2.84 32.59 -11.51
C ALA A 619 -1.62 33.36 -12.06
N HIS A 620 -1.27 33.16 -13.33
CA HIS A 620 -0.24 33.94 -14.01
C HIS A 620 -0.68 35.42 -14.17
N THR A 621 -1.92 35.67 -14.61
CA THR A 621 -2.46 37.06 -14.65
C THR A 621 -2.69 37.70 -13.26
N PHE A 622 -2.64 36.92 -12.18
CA PHE A 622 -2.55 37.44 -10.82
C PHE A 622 -1.12 37.85 -10.47
N GLY A 623 -0.13 37.01 -10.76
CA GLY A 623 1.27 37.27 -10.43
C GLY A 623 1.81 38.58 -11.04
N LEU A 624 1.30 38.95 -12.22
CA LEU A 624 1.59 40.23 -12.88
C LEU A 624 0.95 41.46 -12.18
N LEU A 625 -0.11 41.28 -11.38
CA LEU A 625 -0.76 42.35 -10.62
C LEU A 625 -0.30 42.38 -9.15
N ASN A 626 -0.04 41.22 -8.54
CA ASN A 626 0.41 41.10 -7.17
C ASN A 626 1.26 39.83 -6.98
N ARG A 627 2.54 40.02 -6.68
CA ARG A 627 3.53 38.94 -6.49
C ARG A 627 3.19 37.98 -5.34
N LYS A 628 2.51 38.45 -4.27
CA LYS A 628 2.09 37.58 -3.15
C LYS A 628 0.98 36.63 -3.60
N LEU A 629 -0.04 37.13 -4.31
CA LEU A 629 -1.11 36.27 -4.84
C LEU A 629 -0.62 35.31 -5.94
N GLY A 630 0.30 35.74 -6.80
CA GLY A 630 0.97 34.83 -7.75
C GLY A 630 1.78 33.72 -7.06
N GLY A 631 2.37 34.00 -5.90
CA GLY A 631 3.04 33.01 -5.05
C GLY A 631 2.04 32.02 -4.43
N PHE A 632 0.94 32.52 -3.87
CA PHE A 632 -0.12 31.69 -3.29
C PHE A 632 -0.78 30.77 -4.34
N GLY A 633 -1.13 31.30 -5.51
CA GLY A 633 -1.68 30.50 -6.61
C GLY A 633 -0.71 29.42 -7.10
N ARG A 634 0.60 29.69 -7.12
CA ARG A 634 1.63 28.66 -7.37
C ARG A 634 1.66 27.58 -6.29
N GLN A 635 1.58 27.96 -5.01
CA GLN A 635 1.61 27.02 -3.88
C GLN A 635 0.44 26.03 -3.92
N LYS A 636 -0.74 26.46 -4.41
CA LYS A 636 -1.89 25.56 -4.61
C LYS A 636 -1.81 24.74 -5.91
N LEU A 637 -1.42 25.34 -7.04
CA LEU A 637 -1.52 24.66 -8.34
C LEU A 637 -0.34 23.74 -8.69
N ILE A 638 0.85 23.95 -8.13
CA ILE A 638 2.02 23.09 -8.41
C ILE A 638 1.84 21.65 -7.90
N PRO A 639 1.35 21.36 -6.67
CA PRO A 639 1.05 19.97 -6.28
C PRO A 639 0.00 19.34 -7.20
N GLU A 640 -1.02 20.09 -7.60
CA GLU A 640 -2.06 19.62 -8.53
C GLU A 640 -1.48 19.22 -9.90
N ALA A 641 -0.47 19.94 -10.41
CA ALA A 641 0.23 19.58 -11.64
C ALA A 641 1.07 18.30 -11.51
N ILE A 642 1.73 18.12 -10.37
CA ILE A 642 2.54 16.92 -10.10
C ILE A 642 1.62 15.70 -9.96
N PHE A 643 0.50 15.83 -9.26
CA PHE A 643 -0.52 14.77 -9.20
C PHE A 643 -1.16 14.51 -10.58
N ALA A 644 -1.49 15.54 -11.36
CA ALA A 644 -2.04 15.36 -12.70
C ALA A 644 -1.09 14.57 -13.62
N ALA A 645 0.22 14.81 -13.52
CA ALA A 645 1.24 14.09 -14.27
C ALA A 645 1.43 12.63 -13.77
N VAL A 646 1.36 12.39 -12.46
CA VAL A 646 1.32 11.03 -11.86
C VAL A 646 0.10 10.23 -12.29
N GLU A 647 -1.08 10.86 -12.28
CA GLU A 647 -2.36 10.25 -12.67
C GLU A 647 -2.44 9.99 -14.19
N SER A 648 -1.61 10.66 -15.00
CA SER A 648 -1.53 10.49 -16.46
C SER A 648 -0.42 9.54 -16.93
N ASP A 649 0.63 9.28 -16.15
CA ASP A 649 1.62 8.24 -16.47
C ASP A 649 1.07 6.84 -16.18
N SER A 650 1.23 5.92 -17.13
CA SER A 650 0.67 4.57 -17.04
C SER A 650 1.30 3.73 -15.92
N ALA A 651 2.61 3.82 -15.71
CA ALA A 651 3.31 3.05 -14.68
C ALA A 651 2.90 3.54 -13.28
N CYS A 652 2.89 4.86 -13.07
CA CYS A 652 2.34 5.47 -11.86
C CYS A 652 0.88 5.09 -11.61
N ALA A 653 0.01 5.19 -12.62
CA ALA A 653 -1.41 4.82 -12.51
C ALA A 653 -1.63 3.34 -12.16
N HIS A 654 -0.76 2.43 -12.61
CA HIS A 654 -0.75 1.03 -12.17
C HIS A 654 -0.28 0.89 -10.72
N VAL A 655 0.77 1.63 -10.33
CA VAL A 655 1.36 1.61 -8.99
C VAL A 655 0.43 2.16 -7.90
N LEU A 656 -0.47 3.09 -8.24
CA LEU A 656 -1.54 3.57 -7.35
C LEU A 656 -2.52 2.49 -6.87
N SER A 657 -2.58 1.32 -7.54
CA SER A 657 -3.41 0.19 -7.08
C SER A 657 -2.89 -0.49 -5.80
N ASN A 658 -1.61 -0.32 -5.45
CA ASN A 658 -1.09 -0.85 -4.19
C ASN A 658 -1.12 0.25 -3.09
N PRO A 659 -1.81 0.04 -1.95
CA PRO A 659 -1.94 1.02 -0.88
C PRO A 659 -0.63 1.64 -0.40
N ARG A 660 0.43 0.85 -0.33
CA ARG A 660 1.72 1.28 0.21
C ARG A 660 2.48 2.15 -0.78
N LEU A 661 2.44 1.77 -2.05
CA LEU A 661 3.04 2.56 -3.13
C LEU A 661 2.24 3.85 -3.40
N ALA A 662 0.91 3.83 -3.27
CA ALA A 662 0.07 5.03 -3.31
C ALA A 662 0.44 6.04 -2.21
N ALA A 663 0.63 5.58 -0.96
CA ALA A 663 1.09 6.44 0.14
C ALA A 663 2.51 6.99 -0.12
N LEU A 664 3.42 6.17 -0.66
CA LEU A 664 4.77 6.62 -1.05
C LEU A 664 4.72 7.65 -2.20
N ILE A 665 3.80 7.51 -3.17
CA ILE A 665 3.59 8.49 -4.25
C ILE A 665 3.11 9.82 -3.67
N LEU A 666 2.08 9.83 -2.81
CA LEU A 666 1.60 11.05 -2.14
C LEU A 666 2.74 11.76 -1.40
N SER A 667 3.48 10.99 -0.59
CA SER A 667 4.66 11.41 0.18
C SER A 667 5.73 12.05 -0.71
N ARG A 668 6.05 11.40 -1.83
CA ARG A 668 7.08 11.88 -2.76
C ARG A 668 6.61 13.07 -3.61
N CYS A 669 5.32 13.16 -3.95
CA CYS A 669 4.74 14.33 -4.61
C CYS A 669 4.84 15.58 -3.73
N ALA A 670 4.69 15.47 -2.41
CA ALA A 670 4.91 16.60 -1.49
C ALA A 670 6.37 17.09 -1.53
N VAL A 671 7.35 16.17 -1.52
CA VAL A 671 8.78 16.51 -1.65
C VAL A 671 9.08 17.20 -3.00
N VAL A 672 8.59 16.64 -4.12
CA VAL A 672 8.79 17.22 -5.46
C VAL A 672 8.07 18.58 -5.58
N THR A 673 6.92 18.76 -4.94
CA THR A 673 6.21 20.05 -4.85
C THR A 673 7.07 21.10 -4.14
N THR A 674 7.66 20.76 -3.01
CA THR A 674 8.54 21.66 -2.26
C THR A 674 9.77 22.06 -3.09
N GLN A 675 10.39 21.12 -3.80
CA GLN A 675 11.52 21.40 -4.71
C GLN A 675 11.10 22.28 -5.91
N ALA A 676 9.93 22.01 -6.50
CA ALA A 676 9.34 22.81 -7.58
C ALA A 676 9.01 24.26 -7.14
N LEU A 677 8.60 24.45 -5.89
CA LEU A 677 8.36 25.77 -5.30
C LEU A 677 9.67 26.51 -4.99
N GLN A 678 10.66 25.83 -4.39
CA GLN A 678 11.96 26.40 -4.02
C GLN A 678 12.78 26.84 -5.24
N SER A 679 12.81 26.04 -6.31
CA SER A 679 13.56 26.33 -7.53
C SER A 679 13.06 27.55 -8.31
N ARG A 680 11.86 28.06 -7.99
CA ARG A 680 11.17 29.18 -8.67
C ARG A 680 10.90 28.99 -10.17
N ALA A 681 11.23 27.85 -10.75
CA ALA A 681 11.02 27.55 -12.16
C ALA A 681 9.55 27.80 -12.57
N SER A 682 9.29 28.08 -13.85
CA SER A 682 7.91 28.37 -14.28
C SER A 682 7.05 27.13 -14.11
N ALA A 683 5.87 27.25 -13.49
CA ALA A 683 4.96 26.10 -13.36
C ALA A 683 4.51 25.53 -14.74
N ARG A 684 4.68 26.31 -15.81
CA ARG A 684 4.47 25.90 -17.21
C ARG A 684 5.69 25.19 -17.86
N THR A 685 6.87 25.25 -17.22
CA THR A 685 8.11 24.59 -17.68
C THR A 685 8.63 23.53 -16.71
N ILE A 686 8.02 23.41 -15.53
CA ILE A 686 8.24 22.28 -14.62
C ILE A 686 7.48 21.08 -15.20
N THR A 687 8.13 20.40 -16.13
CA THR A 687 7.78 19.04 -16.56
C THR A 687 8.68 18.09 -15.77
N PRO A 688 8.34 17.73 -14.52
CA PRO A 688 9.13 16.75 -13.77
C PRO A 688 9.10 15.44 -14.55
N ASN A 689 10.24 14.76 -14.60
CA ASN A 689 10.28 13.41 -15.14
C ASN A 689 9.69 12.50 -14.08
N ILE A 690 8.36 12.41 -13.98
CA ILE A 690 7.63 11.71 -12.91
C ILE A 690 8.16 10.30 -12.64
N ARG A 691 8.63 9.59 -13.68
CA ARG A 691 9.25 8.27 -13.53
C ARG A 691 10.56 8.32 -12.72
N HIS A 692 11.42 9.29 -13.01
CA HIS A 692 12.66 9.56 -12.27
C HIS A 692 12.42 10.25 -10.92
N ASP A 693 11.59 11.30 -10.90
CA ASP A 693 11.46 12.22 -9.78
C ASP A 693 10.50 11.70 -8.70
N VAL A 694 9.52 10.89 -9.07
CA VAL A 694 8.51 10.31 -8.15
C VAL A 694 8.64 8.78 -8.09
N LEU A 695 8.38 8.08 -9.19
CA LEU A 695 8.21 6.62 -9.20
C LEU A 695 9.46 5.86 -8.77
N GLN A 696 10.66 6.28 -9.19
CA GLN A 696 11.89 5.60 -8.81
C GLN A 696 12.24 5.77 -7.32
N PRO A 697 12.23 6.97 -6.72
CA PRO A 697 12.30 7.13 -5.27
C PRO A 697 11.24 6.34 -4.50
N VAL A 698 10.03 6.22 -5.05
CA VAL A 698 8.96 5.37 -4.50
C VAL A 698 9.33 3.89 -4.55
N ALA A 699 9.80 3.39 -5.70
CA ALA A 699 10.20 1.98 -5.88
C ALA A 699 11.40 1.63 -4.99
N ASN A 700 12.46 2.45 -5.01
CA ASN A 700 13.64 2.29 -4.16
C ASN A 700 13.28 2.31 -2.66
N ARG A 701 12.33 3.17 -2.25
CA ARG A 701 11.86 3.18 -0.86
C ARG A 701 11.02 1.93 -0.56
N PHE A 702 10.18 1.50 -1.48
CA PHE A 702 9.39 0.29 -1.34
C PHE A 702 10.27 -0.97 -1.23
N THR A 703 11.39 -1.07 -1.95
CA THR A 703 12.25 -2.25 -1.90
C THR A 703 12.93 -2.40 -0.53
N SER A 704 13.50 -1.33 0.03
CA SER A 704 13.98 -1.32 1.44
C SER A 704 12.87 -1.67 2.44
N LEU A 705 11.63 -1.28 2.14
CA LEU A 705 10.48 -1.46 3.03
C LEU A 705 9.85 -2.86 2.97
N ASN A 706 10.23 -3.71 2.02
CA ASN A 706 9.66 -5.05 1.79
C ASN A 706 10.73 -6.17 1.70
N GLY A 707 11.97 -5.95 2.14
CA GLY A 707 13.01 -7.00 2.08
C GLY A 707 13.45 -7.34 0.64
N LEU A 708 13.45 -6.34 -0.23
CA LEU A 708 13.94 -6.40 -1.60
C LEU A 708 15.20 -5.52 -1.79
N GLU A 709 15.89 -5.16 -0.70
CA GLU A 709 17.06 -4.27 -0.73
C GLU A 709 18.28 -4.98 -1.35
N ASP A 710 18.48 -6.26 -1.02
CA ASP A 710 19.55 -7.11 -1.57
C ASP A 710 19.21 -7.74 -2.94
N VAL A 711 18.05 -7.40 -3.53
CA VAL A 711 17.56 -8.03 -4.76
C VAL A 711 18.24 -7.40 -5.97
N THR A 712 19.25 -8.11 -6.49
CA THR A 712 19.91 -7.77 -7.76
C THR A 712 18.94 -7.83 -8.94
N ALA A 713 19.28 -7.19 -10.06
CA ALA A 713 18.46 -7.24 -11.28
C ALA A 713 18.26 -8.66 -11.85
N SER A 714 19.19 -9.60 -11.62
CA SER A 714 18.98 -11.01 -11.94
C SER A 714 17.92 -11.62 -11.04
N MET A 715 18.06 -11.47 -9.72
CA MET A 715 17.07 -11.98 -8.75
C MET A 715 15.69 -11.35 -8.96
N ALA A 716 15.62 -10.08 -9.37
CA ALA A 716 14.35 -9.46 -9.78
C ALA A 716 13.75 -10.14 -11.03
N CYS A 717 14.57 -10.53 -12.01
CA CYS A 717 14.13 -11.32 -13.16
C CYS A 717 13.62 -12.70 -12.73
N ASP A 718 14.35 -13.40 -11.87
CA ASP A 718 14.00 -14.74 -11.39
C ASP A 718 12.67 -14.69 -10.61
N LEU A 719 12.52 -13.73 -9.67
CA LEU A 719 11.27 -13.46 -8.96
C LEU A 719 10.09 -13.15 -9.91
N VAL A 720 10.31 -12.40 -10.99
CA VAL A 720 9.28 -12.13 -12.02
C VAL A 720 8.91 -13.40 -12.79
N VAL A 721 9.91 -14.16 -13.26
CA VAL A 721 9.71 -15.38 -14.06
C VAL A 721 8.98 -16.45 -13.25
N GLU A 722 9.42 -16.72 -12.03
CA GLU A 722 8.80 -17.70 -11.13
C GLU A 722 7.38 -17.29 -10.76
N SER A 723 7.16 -16.01 -10.45
CA SER A 723 5.80 -15.50 -10.20
C SER A 723 4.90 -15.65 -11.44
N PHE A 724 5.42 -15.42 -12.65
CA PHE A 724 4.64 -15.63 -13.88
C PHE A 724 4.41 -17.11 -14.18
N ARG A 725 5.28 -18.03 -13.76
CA ARG A 725 5.03 -19.49 -13.82
C ARG A 725 3.86 -19.88 -12.92
N TYR A 726 3.82 -19.39 -11.68
CA TYR A 726 2.67 -19.56 -10.78
C TYR A 726 1.36 -18.98 -11.33
N VAL A 727 1.40 -17.86 -12.05
CA VAL A 727 0.22 -17.36 -12.75
C VAL A 727 -0.16 -18.30 -13.91
N ILE A 728 0.72 -18.52 -14.88
CA ILE A 728 0.34 -19.09 -16.18
C ILE A 728 0.06 -20.61 -16.12
N PHE A 729 0.67 -21.33 -15.16
CA PHE A 729 0.58 -22.78 -15.06
C PHE A 729 -0.17 -23.21 -13.78
N ASP A 730 -1.43 -23.65 -13.95
CA ASP A 730 -2.21 -24.27 -12.88
C ASP A 730 -1.43 -25.46 -12.26
N GLY A 731 -1.27 -25.47 -10.94
CA GLY A 731 -0.53 -26.53 -10.23
C GLY A 731 0.99 -26.47 -10.37
N TYR A 732 1.56 -25.32 -10.76
CA TYR A 732 3.02 -25.14 -10.73
C TYR A 732 3.58 -25.16 -9.31
N GLU A 733 4.76 -25.77 -9.16
CA GLU A 733 5.61 -25.71 -7.98
C GLU A 733 7.05 -25.41 -8.42
N SER A 734 7.70 -24.44 -7.78
CA SER A 734 9.11 -24.17 -8.03
C SER A 734 9.99 -25.25 -7.44
N ALA A 735 11.01 -25.68 -8.20
CA ALA A 735 12.05 -26.57 -7.72
C ALA A 735 12.97 -25.92 -6.67
N ASP A 736 12.97 -24.58 -6.59
CA ASP A 736 13.66 -23.82 -5.56
C ASP A 736 12.68 -23.35 -4.48
N LYS A 737 13.01 -23.65 -3.23
CA LYS A 737 12.20 -23.27 -2.07
C LYS A 737 12.22 -21.76 -1.81
N GLU A 738 13.25 -21.02 -2.22
CA GLU A 738 13.24 -19.55 -2.13
C GLU A 738 12.24 -18.90 -3.09
N HIS A 739 11.93 -19.59 -4.20
CA HIS A 739 10.95 -19.20 -5.21
C HIS A 739 9.60 -19.89 -5.06
N GLY A 740 9.39 -20.70 -4.01
CA GLY A 740 8.09 -21.30 -3.72
C GLY A 740 7.00 -20.25 -3.49
N ALA A 741 5.75 -20.55 -3.85
CA ALA A 741 4.61 -19.61 -3.78
C ALA A 741 4.53 -18.87 -2.43
N SER A 742 4.67 -19.60 -1.32
CA SER A 742 4.65 -19.05 0.05
C SER A 742 5.77 -18.02 0.30
N MET A 743 6.93 -18.12 -0.35
CA MET A 743 8.02 -17.14 -0.25
C MET A 743 7.77 -15.93 -1.15
N LEU A 744 7.34 -16.15 -2.40
CA LEU A 744 6.98 -15.10 -3.36
C LEU A 744 5.83 -14.23 -2.85
N MET A 745 4.86 -14.85 -2.16
CA MET A 745 3.81 -14.16 -1.41
C MET A 745 4.37 -13.56 -0.12
N ALA A 746 4.69 -14.38 0.89
CA ALA A 746 4.83 -13.92 2.27
C ALA A 746 6.04 -13.03 2.51
N ARG A 747 7.18 -13.34 1.89
CA ARG A 747 8.44 -12.59 2.12
C ARG A 747 8.76 -11.56 1.05
N ARG A 748 8.49 -11.86 -0.23
CA ARG A 748 8.83 -10.97 -1.36
C ARG A 748 7.66 -10.07 -1.78
N GLY A 749 6.43 -10.45 -1.47
CA GLY A 749 5.23 -9.66 -1.77
C GLY A 749 4.89 -9.49 -3.25
N VAL A 750 5.47 -10.31 -4.12
CA VAL A 750 5.32 -10.22 -5.59
C VAL A 750 4.05 -10.94 -6.04
N LEU A 751 3.82 -12.13 -5.50
CA LEU A 751 2.70 -12.99 -5.86
C LEU A 751 1.51 -12.72 -4.94
N VAL A 752 0.31 -12.88 -5.47
CA VAL A 752 -0.97 -12.71 -4.79
C VAL A 752 -1.78 -13.99 -5.00
N ASP A 753 -2.24 -14.62 -3.92
CA ASP A 753 -3.28 -15.66 -4.04
C ASP A 753 -4.65 -14.99 -4.09
N ASN A 754 -5.40 -15.31 -5.15
CA ASN A 754 -6.75 -14.83 -5.38
C ASN A 754 -7.81 -15.75 -4.73
N ALA A 755 -7.38 -16.81 -4.03
CA ALA A 755 -8.26 -17.70 -3.29
C ALA A 755 -9.06 -16.95 -2.21
N ASN A 756 -10.39 -17.12 -2.24
CA ASN A 756 -11.29 -16.70 -1.18
C ASN A 756 -12.05 -17.91 -0.64
N PHE A 757 -12.47 -17.81 0.63
CA PHE A 757 -13.30 -18.82 1.26
C PHE A 757 -14.76 -18.36 1.19
N VAL A 758 -15.66 -19.25 0.80
CA VAL A 758 -17.11 -19.02 0.84
C VAL A 758 -17.81 -20.20 1.51
N PRO A 759 -19.03 -20.01 2.04
CA PRO A 759 -19.87 -21.13 2.43
C PRO A 759 -20.18 -22.05 1.24
N VAL A 760 -20.40 -23.35 1.47
CA VAL A 760 -20.60 -24.35 0.40
C VAL A 760 -21.77 -24.00 -0.51
N GLU A 761 -22.88 -23.50 0.04
CA GLU A 761 -24.07 -23.09 -0.69
C GLU A 761 -23.85 -21.87 -1.60
N HIS A 762 -22.72 -21.16 -1.44
CA HIS A 762 -22.28 -20.02 -2.25
C HIS A 762 -21.16 -20.39 -3.26
N PHE A 763 -20.88 -21.69 -3.46
CA PHE A 763 -19.88 -22.17 -4.42
C PHE A 763 -20.48 -22.49 -5.80
N ASP A 764 -20.36 -21.55 -6.74
CA ASP A 764 -20.67 -21.80 -8.15
C ASP A 764 -19.46 -22.39 -8.91
N GLN A 765 -19.53 -23.69 -9.22
CA GLN A 765 -18.54 -24.41 -10.03
C GLN A 765 -18.39 -23.87 -11.47
N LYS A 766 -19.35 -23.10 -11.99
CA LYS A 766 -19.24 -22.49 -13.33
C LYS A 766 -18.29 -21.30 -13.33
N LEU A 767 -18.35 -20.44 -12.32
CA LEU A 767 -17.48 -19.27 -12.20
C LEU A 767 -16.15 -19.55 -11.48
N HIS A 768 -16.07 -20.63 -10.69
CA HIS A 768 -14.95 -20.86 -9.77
C HIS A 768 -14.27 -22.22 -9.93
N VAL A 769 -13.07 -22.33 -9.38
CA VAL A 769 -12.33 -23.58 -9.16
C VAL A 769 -12.21 -23.80 -7.65
N GLU A 770 -12.52 -25.01 -7.14
CA GLU A 770 -12.19 -25.40 -5.77
C GLU A 770 -10.67 -25.58 -5.65
N VAL A 771 -10.07 -24.99 -4.62
CA VAL A 771 -8.65 -25.21 -4.29
C VAL A 771 -8.55 -26.57 -3.60
N THR A 772 -8.45 -27.63 -4.40
CA THR A 772 -8.10 -28.95 -3.90
C THR A 772 -6.72 -28.91 -3.25
N LEU A 773 -6.62 -29.48 -2.05
CA LEU A 773 -5.35 -29.68 -1.37
C LEU A 773 -4.43 -30.56 -2.22
N ILE A 774 -3.29 -30.00 -2.62
CA ILE A 774 -2.10 -30.82 -2.86
C ILE A 774 -1.71 -31.34 -1.48
N ASN A 775 -1.83 -32.65 -1.29
CA ASN A 775 -1.34 -33.28 -0.07
C ASN A 775 0.18 -33.39 -0.19
N ASP A 776 0.90 -32.54 0.56
CA ASP A 776 2.38 -32.55 0.62
C ASP A 776 2.96 -33.90 1.09
N THR A 777 2.13 -34.74 1.72
CA THR A 777 2.37 -36.18 1.85
C THR A 777 2.06 -36.89 0.52
N PRO A 778 3.07 -37.32 -0.25
CA PRO A 778 2.82 -38.20 -1.40
C PRO A 778 2.09 -39.45 -0.89
N PRO A 779 1.06 -39.95 -1.62
CA PRO A 779 0.26 -41.08 -1.16
C PRO A 779 1.19 -42.26 -0.90
N ALA A 780 1.21 -42.74 0.36
CA ALA A 780 2.15 -43.75 0.82
C ALA A 780 2.13 -44.94 -0.14
N ALA A 781 3.30 -45.24 -0.73
CA ALA A 781 3.41 -46.10 -1.90
C ALA A 781 2.64 -47.41 -1.68
N PRO A 782 1.66 -47.76 -2.54
CA PRO A 782 0.61 -48.71 -2.19
C PRO A 782 1.20 -50.05 -1.77
N THR A 783 1.07 -50.37 -0.49
CA THR A 783 1.80 -51.46 0.16
C THR A 783 1.40 -52.80 -0.42
N LYS A 784 2.23 -53.35 -1.32
CA LYS A 784 1.98 -54.60 -2.06
C LYS A 784 2.13 -55.85 -1.18
N SER A 785 1.37 -55.96 -0.08
CA SER A 785 1.20 -57.22 0.64
C SER A 785 -0.08 -57.23 1.49
N ALA A 786 -1.16 -57.73 0.91
CA ALA A 786 -2.39 -58.15 1.62
C ALA A 786 -3.18 -59.12 0.74
N THR A 787 -2.58 -60.27 0.41
CA THR A 787 -3.23 -61.32 -0.39
C THR A 787 -4.34 -62.00 0.42
N TYR A 788 -5.51 -61.37 0.48
CA TYR A 788 -6.66 -61.93 1.18
C TYR A 788 -7.17 -63.18 0.46
N ALA A 789 -7.07 -64.31 1.14
CA ALA A 789 -7.63 -65.57 0.68
C ALA A 789 -9.15 -65.47 0.61
N ARG A 790 -9.73 -65.97 -0.49
CA ARG A 790 -11.17 -66.02 -0.69
C ARG A 790 -11.73 -67.29 -0.05
N THR A 791 -12.27 -67.16 1.15
CA THR A 791 -13.10 -68.19 1.81
C THR A 791 -14.50 -67.62 2.01
N ASP A 792 -15.49 -68.28 1.42
CA ASP A 792 -16.88 -67.83 1.42
C ASP A 792 -17.62 -68.19 2.73
N ALA A 793 -18.84 -67.64 2.87
CA ALA A 793 -19.90 -67.98 3.82
C ALA A 793 -19.75 -67.61 5.32
N SER A 794 -20.55 -66.61 5.75
CA SER A 794 -21.59 -66.72 6.80
C SER A 794 -21.67 -65.55 7.79
N THR A 795 -22.91 -65.09 8.04
CA THR A 795 -23.41 -64.43 9.27
C THR A 795 -22.63 -63.25 9.89
N SER A 796 -22.94 -62.02 9.48
CA SER A 796 -23.72 -61.05 10.31
C SER A 796 -23.80 -59.64 9.66
N PRO A 797 -24.98 -58.99 9.57
CA PRO A 797 -25.11 -57.64 9.02
C PRO A 797 -24.83 -56.55 10.08
N ALA A 798 -23.55 -56.38 10.45
CA ALA A 798 -23.14 -55.20 11.19
C ALA A 798 -23.26 -53.96 10.29
N ALA A 799 -24.17 -53.04 10.62
CA ALA A 799 -24.37 -51.83 9.84
C ALA A 799 -23.08 -50.98 9.83
N PRO A 800 -22.65 -50.43 8.67
CA PRO A 800 -21.50 -49.54 8.64
C PRO A 800 -21.82 -48.28 9.45
N THR A 801 -21.19 -48.16 10.62
CA THR A 801 -21.20 -46.93 11.42
C THR A 801 -20.67 -45.81 10.54
N LYS A 802 -21.55 -44.88 10.16
CA LYS A 802 -21.18 -43.68 9.40
C LYS A 802 -20.18 -42.88 10.23
N SER A 803 -18.89 -43.09 9.98
CA SER A 803 -17.80 -42.25 10.50
C SER A 803 -18.15 -40.81 10.15
N GLY A 804 -18.35 -39.96 11.17
CA GLY A 804 -18.99 -38.67 11.02
C GLY A 804 -18.30 -37.81 9.97
N GLU A 805 -18.87 -37.77 8.76
CA GLU A 805 -18.36 -36.97 7.66
C GLU A 805 -18.58 -35.51 8.02
N THR A 806 -17.53 -34.87 8.54
CA THR A 806 -17.58 -33.50 9.06
C THR A 806 -17.93 -32.57 7.92
N GLN A 807 -19.22 -32.21 7.85
CA GLN A 807 -19.80 -31.42 6.79
C GLN A 807 -19.00 -30.12 6.62
N ARG A 808 -18.28 -29.99 5.50
CA ARG A 808 -17.54 -28.77 5.19
C ARG A 808 -18.54 -27.63 5.17
N THR A 809 -18.33 -26.60 5.99
CA THR A 809 -19.16 -25.39 5.95
C THR A 809 -18.67 -24.41 4.90
N HIS A 810 -17.38 -24.42 4.58
CA HIS A 810 -16.74 -23.51 3.62
C HIS A 810 -15.84 -24.25 2.61
N ILE A 811 -15.65 -23.65 1.45
CA ILE A 811 -14.75 -24.07 0.37
C ILE A 811 -13.81 -22.92 0.02
N ALA A 812 -12.51 -23.22 -0.08
CA ALA A 812 -11.51 -22.33 -0.67
C ALA A 812 -11.64 -22.38 -2.20
N ARG A 813 -11.78 -21.21 -2.86
CA ARG A 813 -12.00 -21.12 -4.30
C ARG A 813 -11.34 -19.90 -4.94
N TYR A 814 -11.09 -19.95 -6.23
CA TYR A 814 -10.73 -18.77 -7.03
C TYR A 814 -11.62 -18.62 -8.26
N LEU A 815 -11.73 -17.40 -8.80
CA LEU A 815 -12.45 -17.13 -10.04
C LEU A 815 -11.66 -17.64 -11.25
N LYS A 816 -12.32 -18.41 -12.12
CA LYS A 816 -11.74 -18.90 -13.40
C LYS A 816 -11.25 -17.76 -14.31
N ALA A 817 -11.81 -16.56 -14.15
CA ALA A 817 -11.43 -15.35 -14.88
C ALA A 817 -10.22 -14.58 -14.28
N VAL A 818 -9.64 -15.06 -13.18
CA VAL A 818 -8.56 -14.38 -12.44
C VAL A 818 -7.37 -15.30 -12.17
N GLY A 819 -7.56 -16.63 -12.29
CA GLY A 819 -6.55 -17.64 -11.95
C GLY A 819 -6.35 -17.77 -10.44
N ARG A 820 -5.62 -18.80 -9.98
CA ARG A 820 -5.29 -18.92 -8.55
C ARG A 820 -4.38 -17.79 -8.12
N PHE A 821 -3.30 -17.59 -8.85
CA PHE A 821 -2.31 -16.57 -8.54
C PHE A 821 -2.39 -15.39 -9.51
N SER A 822 -2.04 -14.20 -9.03
CA SER A 822 -1.79 -13.01 -9.84
C SER A 822 -0.51 -12.29 -9.39
N ILE A 823 0.04 -11.44 -10.26
CA ILE A 823 1.06 -10.44 -9.89
C ILE A 823 0.39 -9.07 -10.05
N SER A 824 0.42 -8.25 -9.00
CA SER A 824 -0.20 -6.92 -9.10
C SER A 824 0.58 -6.02 -10.06
N PRO A 825 -0.08 -5.21 -10.92
CA PRO A 825 0.62 -4.32 -11.85
C PRO A 825 1.59 -3.35 -11.17
N ALA A 826 1.34 -3.03 -9.90
CA ALA A 826 2.24 -2.25 -9.06
C ALA A 826 3.58 -2.99 -8.79
N MET A 827 3.53 -4.28 -8.45
CA MET A 827 4.73 -5.10 -8.25
C MET A 827 5.50 -5.36 -9.55
N VAL A 828 4.79 -5.51 -10.67
CA VAL A 828 5.41 -5.58 -12.01
C VAL A 828 6.25 -4.33 -12.28
N VAL A 829 5.73 -3.13 -11.99
CA VAL A 829 6.47 -1.87 -12.18
C VAL A 829 7.66 -1.76 -11.22
N VAL A 830 7.53 -2.16 -9.95
CA VAL A 830 8.65 -2.16 -8.98
C VAL A 830 9.77 -3.11 -9.39
N LEU A 831 9.44 -4.30 -9.89
CA LEU A 831 10.44 -5.27 -10.35
C LEU A 831 11.06 -4.86 -11.69
N SER A 832 10.26 -4.34 -12.63
CA SER A 832 10.75 -3.69 -13.84
C SER A 832 11.74 -2.57 -13.53
N HIS A 833 11.52 -1.85 -12.43
CA HIS A 833 12.40 -0.79 -12.00
C HIS A 833 13.74 -1.33 -11.45
N LEU A 834 13.72 -2.33 -10.56
CA LEU A 834 14.97 -3.02 -10.13
C LEU A 834 15.77 -3.57 -11.32
N MET A 835 15.07 -4.06 -12.34
CA MET A 835 15.66 -4.60 -13.56
C MET A 835 16.22 -3.54 -14.52
N SER A 836 15.95 -2.23 -14.35
CA SER A 836 16.44 -1.18 -15.29
C SER A 836 17.98 -1.14 -15.40
N SER A 837 18.67 -1.56 -14.33
CA SER A 837 20.13 -1.67 -14.31
C SER A 837 20.69 -2.82 -15.17
N ALA A 838 19.91 -3.88 -15.43
CA ALA A 838 20.28 -4.94 -16.37
C ALA A 838 19.94 -4.55 -17.82
N PHE A 839 18.82 -3.87 -18.05
CA PHE A 839 18.44 -3.35 -19.36
C PHE A 839 18.91 -1.89 -19.53
N GLN A 840 20.22 -1.73 -19.76
CA GLN A 840 20.93 -0.45 -19.92
C GLN A 840 20.08 0.66 -20.57
N GLU A 841 20.10 1.87 -19.98
CA GLU A 841 18.99 2.84 -20.00
C GLU A 841 18.80 3.65 -21.31
N ASN A 842 19.33 3.13 -22.43
CA ASN A 842 19.82 3.90 -23.58
C ASN A 842 18.93 3.77 -24.84
N PHE A 843 17.59 3.78 -24.68
CA PHE A 843 16.63 3.41 -25.74
C PHE A 843 15.85 4.60 -26.35
N SER A 844 16.55 5.52 -27.00
CA SER A 844 16.08 6.90 -27.24
C SER A 844 15.14 7.17 -28.44
N ASN A 845 15.00 6.27 -29.42
CA ASN A 845 14.21 6.51 -30.64
C ASN A 845 12.68 6.32 -30.48
N ILE A 846 11.89 7.11 -31.22
CA ILE A 846 10.42 7.27 -31.05
C ILE A 846 9.57 6.30 -31.91
N GLY A 847 10.16 5.53 -32.82
CA GLY A 847 9.41 4.66 -33.75
C GLY A 847 8.86 3.36 -33.15
N ASP A 848 9.60 2.73 -32.23
CA ASP A 848 9.57 1.26 -32.07
C ASP A 848 8.93 0.81 -30.73
N VAL A 849 7.94 1.55 -30.24
CA VAL A 849 7.36 1.33 -28.90
C VAL A 849 6.71 -0.06 -28.76
N PHE A 850 6.02 -0.52 -29.79
CA PHE A 850 5.35 -1.83 -29.76
C PHE A 850 6.34 -2.99 -29.93
N GLU A 851 7.33 -2.81 -30.81
CA GLU A 851 8.38 -3.77 -31.13
C GLU A 851 9.23 -4.06 -29.89
N ARG A 852 9.60 -3.02 -29.12
CA ARG A 852 10.35 -3.19 -27.87
C ARG A 852 9.48 -3.77 -26.74
N ALA A 853 8.19 -3.46 -26.70
CA ALA A 853 7.25 -4.10 -25.75
C ALA A 853 7.07 -5.59 -26.06
N LEU A 854 6.93 -5.95 -27.34
CA LEU A 854 6.86 -7.34 -27.80
C LEU A 854 8.17 -8.09 -27.49
N ALA A 855 9.33 -7.50 -27.76
CA ALA A 855 10.61 -8.14 -27.48
C ALA A 855 10.82 -8.46 -25.99
N LYS A 856 10.39 -7.57 -25.08
CA LYS A 856 10.36 -7.84 -23.63
C LYS A 856 9.35 -8.91 -23.23
N PHE A 857 8.14 -8.86 -23.80
CA PHE A 857 7.14 -9.91 -23.61
C PHE A 857 7.67 -11.28 -24.04
N LEU A 858 8.31 -11.37 -25.21
CA LEU A 858 8.97 -12.58 -25.70
C LEU A 858 10.10 -13.02 -24.77
N TYR A 859 10.86 -12.10 -24.17
CA TYR A 859 11.94 -12.42 -23.24
C TYR A 859 11.40 -13.10 -21.97
N PHE A 860 10.42 -12.48 -21.30
CA PHE A 860 9.78 -13.09 -20.14
C PHE A 860 9.04 -14.39 -20.48
N ALA A 861 8.29 -14.44 -21.58
CA ALA A 861 7.61 -15.66 -22.00
C ALA A 861 8.61 -16.80 -22.28
N THR A 862 9.74 -16.52 -22.93
CA THR A 862 10.76 -17.53 -23.24
C THR A 862 11.46 -18.08 -21.98
N LEU A 863 11.65 -17.25 -20.95
CA LEU A 863 12.14 -17.70 -19.63
C LEU A 863 11.07 -18.50 -18.85
N VAL A 864 9.84 -17.99 -18.78
CA VAL A 864 8.71 -18.65 -18.10
C VAL A 864 8.46 -20.04 -18.67
N PHE A 865 8.46 -20.18 -19.99
CA PHE A 865 8.24 -21.46 -20.68
C PHE A 865 9.52 -22.30 -20.89
N HIS A 866 10.68 -21.93 -20.33
CA HIS A 866 11.87 -22.80 -20.37
C HIS A 866 11.55 -24.19 -19.80
N GLY A 867 11.95 -25.23 -20.51
CA GLY A 867 11.60 -26.64 -20.24
C GLY A 867 10.22 -27.08 -20.74
N ARG A 868 9.31 -26.17 -21.12
CA ARG A 868 7.96 -26.48 -21.66
C ARG A 868 7.98 -26.72 -23.18
N PRO A 869 6.97 -27.40 -23.76
CA PRO A 869 6.83 -27.54 -25.21
C PRO A 869 6.70 -26.20 -25.94
N VAL A 870 7.38 -26.05 -27.09
CA VAL A 870 7.39 -24.83 -27.91
C VAL A 870 5.98 -24.41 -28.34
N ILE A 871 5.09 -25.37 -28.61
CA ILE A 871 3.69 -25.09 -28.93
C ILE A 871 2.92 -24.38 -27.80
N GLU A 872 3.27 -24.62 -26.52
CA GLU A 872 2.64 -23.91 -25.40
C GLU A 872 3.10 -22.45 -25.35
N LEU A 873 4.41 -22.21 -25.48
CA LEU A 873 4.99 -20.86 -25.57
C LEU A 873 4.36 -20.08 -26.73
N VAL A 874 4.26 -20.67 -27.92
CA VAL A 874 3.68 -19.97 -29.07
C VAL A 874 2.17 -19.74 -28.90
N LYS A 875 1.39 -20.71 -28.41
CA LYS A 875 -0.03 -20.50 -28.05
C LYS A 875 -0.21 -19.37 -27.03
N PHE A 876 0.70 -19.25 -26.06
CA PHE A 876 0.69 -18.12 -25.13
C PHE A 876 1.00 -16.81 -25.85
N ILE A 877 2.05 -16.76 -26.70
CA ILE A 877 2.46 -15.57 -27.45
C ILE A 877 1.37 -15.03 -28.38
N VAL A 878 0.72 -15.88 -29.19
CA VAL A 878 -0.06 -15.41 -30.34
C VAL A 878 -1.49 -14.92 -30.02
N ALA A 879 -1.90 -15.05 -28.75
CA ALA A 879 -3.26 -14.78 -28.26
C ALA A 879 -4.31 -15.80 -28.79
N PRO A 880 -5.50 -15.92 -28.16
CA PRO A 880 -6.45 -16.99 -28.49
C PRO A 880 -7.21 -16.76 -29.81
N LEU A 881 -7.13 -15.55 -30.38
CA LEU A 881 -7.72 -15.18 -31.68
C LEU A 881 -6.76 -15.42 -32.86
N ALA A 882 -5.74 -16.28 -32.69
CA ALA A 882 -4.70 -16.48 -33.68
C ALA A 882 -5.09 -17.47 -34.78
N ILE A 883 -4.83 -17.08 -36.04
CA ILE A 883 -4.96 -17.97 -37.19
C ILE A 883 -3.60 -18.63 -37.43
N ILE A 884 -3.49 -19.94 -37.14
CA ILE A 884 -2.25 -20.72 -37.25
C ILE A 884 -2.30 -21.61 -38.49
N GLY A 885 -1.39 -21.42 -39.45
CA GLY A 885 -1.30 -22.26 -40.65
C GLY A 885 -0.98 -23.72 -40.32
N ALA A 886 -1.57 -24.67 -41.06
CA ALA A 886 -1.46 -26.10 -40.75
C ALA A 886 -0.01 -26.66 -40.73
N LYS A 887 0.90 -26.14 -41.55
CA LYS A 887 2.34 -26.50 -41.49
C LYS A 887 3.05 -25.80 -40.33
N ALA A 888 2.69 -24.56 -40.00
CA ALA A 888 3.18 -23.90 -38.79
C ALA A 888 2.82 -24.71 -37.54
N LEU A 889 1.56 -25.15 -37.41
CA LEU A 889 1.11 -26.01 -36.31
C LEU A 889 1.86 -27.35 -36.25
N ALA A 890 2.14 -27.97 -37.40
CA ALA A 890 2.94 -29.21 -37.46
C ALA A 890 4.39 -28.98 -36.99
N VAL A 891 5.02 -27.87 -37.40
CA VAL A 891 6.35 -27.46 -36.92
C VAL A 891 6.37 -27.19 -35.42
N LEU A 892 5.36 -26.49 -34.89
CA LEU A 892 5.25 -26.20 -33.45
C LEU A 892 5.10 -27.47 -32.60
N ARG A 893 4.41 -28.49 -33.12
CA ARG A 893 4.30 -29.82 -32.47
C ARG A 893 5.61 -30.61 -32.51
N SER A 894 6.45 -30.42 -33.53
CA SER A 894 7.72 -31.16 -33.69
C SER A 894 8.96 -30.43 -33.15
N ALA A 895 8.87 -29.15 -32.80
CA ALA A 895 9.99 -28.35 -32.32
C ALA A 895 10.47 -28.71 -30.90
N GLY A 896 9.82 -29.64 -30.20
CA GLY A 896 10.23 -30.09 -28.87
C GLY A 896 9.99 -29.05 -27.78
N ASN A 897 10.96 -28.91 -26.87
CA ASN A 897 10.87 -28.02 -25.71
C ASN A 897 11.74 -26.77 -25.87
N VAL A 898 11.34 -25.70 -25.19
CA VAL A 898 12.07 -24.43 -25.08
C VAL A 898 13.32 -24.67 -24.22
N ALA A 899 14.47 -24.85 -24.86
CA ALA A 899 15.73 -25.18 -24.19
C ALA A 899 16.86 -24.23 -24.63
N PHE A 900 17.57 -23.66 -23.64
CA PHE A 900 18.76 -22.82 -23.80
C PHE A 900 19.51 -22.71 -22.46
N ASP A 901 20.79 -22.35 -22.52
CA ASP A 901 21.65 -22.06 -21.36
C ASP A 901 21.72 -20.56 -21.05
N THR A 902 21.51 -19.72 -22.07
CA THR A 902 21.39 -18.25 -21.93
C THR A 902 20.36 -17.72 -22.92
N LEU A 903 19.56 -16.74 -22.48
CA LEU A 903 18.72 -15.91 -23.34
C LEU A 903 19.28 -14.49 -23.36
N GLU A 904 19.46 -13.94 -24.56
CA GLU A 904 19.89 -12.55 -24.74
C GLU A 904 18.74 -11.68 -25.28
N LEU A 905 18.61 -10.45 -24.79
CA LEU A 905 17.85 -9.39 -25.47
C LEU A 905 18.83 -8.43 -26.14
N ARG A 906 18.64 -8.23 -27.44
CA ARG A 906 19.51 -7.43 -28.33
C ARG A 906 18.67 -6.40 -29.08
N ILE A 907 19.27 -5.23 -29.34
CA ILE A 907 18.68 -4.20 -30.20
C ILE A 907 19.71 -3.72 -31.20
N SER A 908 19.38 -3.81 -32.49
CA SER A 908 20.23 -3.42 -33.62
C SER A 908 20.35 -1.89 -33.81
N GLY A 909 20.81 -1.17 -32.79
CA GLY A 909 20.71 0.29 -32.68
C GLY A 909 21.34 1.11 -33.82
N ALA A 910 22.34 0.56 -34.54
CA ALA A 910 23.11 1.29 -35.54
C ALA A 910 23.04 0.73 -36.99
N LEU A 911 22.33 -0.37 -37.25
CA LEU A 911 22.29 -0.95 -38.61
C LEU A 911 21.29 -0.21 -39.51
N ASN A 912 21.79 0.71 -40.32
CA ASN A 912 21.05 1.29 -41.45
C ASN A 912 21.08 0.33 -42.65
N ALA A 913 19.98 -0.33 -42.98
CA ALA A 913 19.90 -1.26 -44.09
C ALA A 913 20.13 -0.61 -45.46
N ASN A 914 19.91 0.69 -45.62
CA ASN A 914 20.24 1.42 -46.85
C ASN A 914 21.77 1.42 -47.10
N HIS A 915 22.58 1.10 -46.08
CA HIS A 915 24.02 0.85 -46.26
C HIS A 915 24.35 -0.56 -46.78
N LEU A 916 23.45 -1.55 -46.66
CA LEU A 916 23.59 -2.87 -47.30
C LEU A 916 23.38 -2.81 -48.83
N GLU A 917 22.70 -1.77 -49.31
CA GLU A 917 22.49 -1.47 -50.74
C GLU A 917 23.37 -0.29 -51.23
N SER A 918 24.22 0.28 -50.36
CA SER A 918 25.03 1.43 -50.71
C SER A 918 26.15 1.07 -51.69
N THR A 919 26.29 1.89 -52.73
CA THR A 919 27.43 1.87 -53.67
C THR A 919 28.76 2.27 -53.02
N ASN A 920 28.75 2.84 -51.80
CA ASN A 920 29.98 3.14 -51.06
C ASN A 920 30.51 1.84 -50.40
N PRO A 921 31.70 1.34 -50.80
CA PRO A 921 32.19 0.04 -50.33
C PRO A 921 32.55 0.02 -48.84
N GLN A 922 32.89 1.16 -48.23
CA GLN A 922 33.17 1.24 -46.79
C GLN A 922 31.87 1.12 -45.97
N ARG A 923 30.81 1.85 -46.37
CA ARG A 923 29.48 1.73 -45.74
C ARG A 923 28.90 0.33 -45.93
N LEU A 924 29.05 -0.23 -47.13
CA LEU A 924 28.66 -1.60 -47.44
C LEU A 924 29.43 -2.64 -46.62
N ALA A 925 30.74 -2.48 -46.44
CA ALA A 925 31.54 -3.36 -45.61
C ALA A 925 31.18 -3.25 -44.11
N ALA A 926 30.96 -2.04 -43.60
CA ALA A 926 30.52 -1.80 -42.23
C ALA A 926 29.13 -2.43 -41.96
N ALA A 927 28.15 -2.15 -42.82
CA ALA A 927 26.81 -2.71 -42.73
C ALA A 927 26.81 -4.24 -42.89
N ARG A 928 27.61 -4.80 -43.81
CA ARG A 928 27.78 -6.26 -43.93
C ARG A 928 28.43 -6.89 -42.69
N ARG A 929 29.39 -6.21 -42.04
CA ARG A 929 29.97 -6.67 -40.76
C ARG A 929 28.94 -6.65 -39.64
N GLN A 930 28.22 -5.54 -39.45
CA GLN A 930 27.13 -5.42 -38.47
C GLN A 930 26.05 -6.49 -38.73
N PHE A 931 25.50 -6.56 -39.94
CA PHE A 931 24.50 -7.56 -40.32
C PHE A 931 25.01 -9.00 -40.15
N THR A 932 26.30 -9.28 -40.36
CA THR A 932 26.86 -10.61 -40.09
C THR A 932 26.99 -10.90 -38.59
N LYS A 933 27.29 -9.89 -37.74
CA LYS A 933 27.28 -10.00 -36.27
C LYS A 933 25.90 -10.38 -35.74
N LEU A 934 24.82 -9.81 -36.29
CA LEU A 934 23.44 -10.11 -35.84
C LEU A 934 23.10 -11.61 -35.99
N TRP A 935 23.46 -12.20 -37.14
CA TRP A 935 23.16 -13.60 -37.48
C TRP A 935 24.35 -14.55 -37.28
N SER A 936 25.36 -14.19 -36.46
CA SER A 936 26.47 -15.08 -36.13
C SER A 936 26.13 -15.90 -34.88
N ASN A 937 25.79 -17.18 -35.07
CA ASN A 937 25.38 -18.11 -34.00
C ASN A 937 26.47 -18.43 -32.95
N VAL A 938 27.70 -17.91 -33.10
CA VAL A 938 28.87 -18.38 -32.35
C VAL A 938 29.79 -17.22 -31.96
N LYS A 939 29.94 -16.95 -30.66
CA LYS A 939 31.20 -16.42 -30.11
C LYS A 939 32.15 -17.63 -30.01
N PRO A 940 33.25 -17.70 -30.77
CA PRO A 940 34.06 -18.92 -30.90
C PRO A 940 34.69 -19.31 -29.56
N GLY A 941 34.31 -20.48 -29.04
CA GLY A 941 34.77 -21.02 -27.76
C GLY A 941 33.69 -21.27 -26.70
N GLY A 942 32.47 -20.75 -26.87
CA GLY A 942 31.34 -21.04 -25.98
C GLY A 942 30.60 -22.33 -26.36
N SER A 943 30.45 -23.27 -25.42
CA SER A 943 29.77 -24.56 -25.63
C SER A 943 28.25 -24.57 -25.36
N GLY A 944 27.69 -23.47 -24.85
CA GLY A 944 26.28 -23.39 -24.44
C GLY A 944 25.32 -22.91 -25.52
N VAL A 945 24.08 -23.40 -25.47
CA VAL A 945 22.96 -23.03 -26.35
C VAL A 945 22.48 -21.62 -26.00
N ARG A 946 22.78 -20.66 -26.87
CA ARG A 946 22.45 -19.24 -26.69
C ARG A 946 21.22 -18.86 -27.51
N ALA A 947 20.05 -18.86 -26.86
CA ALA A 947 18.85 -18.24 -27.40
C ALA A 947 19.00 -16.70 -27.39
N TRP A 948 18.29 -16.02 -28.29
CA TRP A 948 18.29 -14.56 -28.31
C TRP A 948 17.01 -13.99 -28.95
N ILE A 949 16.72 -12.75 -28.58
CA ILE A 949 15.65 -11.93 -29.14
C ILE A 949 16.28 -10.65 -29.68
N GLU A 950 16.04 -10.36 -30.95
CA GLU A 950 16.60 -9.21 -31.67
C GLU A 950 15.48 -8.26 -32.08
N VAL A 951 15.51 -7.01 -31.61
CA VAL A 951 14.72 -5.91 -32.21
C VAL A 951 15.45 -5.48 -33.48
N SER A 952 14.87 -5.81 -34.62
CA SER A 952 15.41 -5.44 -35.93
C SER A 952 15.24 -3.93 -36.16
N PRO A 953 16.17 -3.25 -36.85
CA PRO A 953 16.02 -1.84 -37.15
C PRO A 953 14.90 -1.66 -38.18
N ALA A 954 14.12 -0.58 -38.07
CA ALA A 954 12.98 -0.28 -38.96
C ALA A 954 13.33 -0.16 -40.47
N SER A 955 14.62 -0.24 -40.83
CA SER A 955 15.11 -0.30 -42.21
C SER A 955 15.24 -1.73 -42.78
N LEU A 956 15.13 -2.79 -41.97
CA LEU A 956 14.99 -4.18 -42.45
C LEU A 956 13.50 -4.52 -42.59
N PRO A 957 12.90 -4.50 -43.79
CA PRO A 957 11.44 -4.54 -43.98
C PRO A 957 10.82 -5.95 -43.83
N SER A 958 11.54 -6.88 -43.20
CA SER A 958 11.27 -8.32 -43.28
C SER A 958 10.84 -8.95 -41.96
N ALA A 959 11.29 -8.44 -40.82
CA ALA A 959 10.67 -8.65 -39.52
C ALA A 959 11.11 -7.49 -38.60
N ASP A 960 10.26 -7.13 -37.64
CA ASP A 960 10.52 -6.03 -36.71
C ASP A 960 11.12 -6.57 -35.39
N VAL A 961 10.80 -7.82 -35.02
CA VAL A 961 11.43 -8.56 -33.90
C VAL A 961 11.68 -10.01 -34.33
N VAL A 962 12.75 -10.65 -33.85
CA VAL A 962 12.99 -12.10 -34.06
C VAL A 962 13.37 -12.77 -32.74
N LEU A 963 12.65 -13.83 -32.35
CA LEU A 963 13.08 -14.78 -31.32
C LEU A 963 13.74 -15.99 -32.01
N HIS A 964 14.94 -16.36 -31.59
CA HIS A 964 15.64 -17.55 -32.06
C HIS A 964 16.14 -18.40 -30.88
N ILE A 965 15.83 -19.70 -30.95
CA ILE A 965 16.30 -20.73 -30.02
C ILE A 965 17.05 -21.77 -30.89
N PRO A 966 18.40 -21.86 -30.81
CA PRO A 966 19.20 -22.70 -31.69
C PRO A 966 18.77 -24.17 -31.69
N GLY A 967 18.65 -24.76 -32.88
CA GLY A 967 18.17 -26.14 -33.08
C GLY A 967 16.68 -26.38 -32.80
N VAL A 968 15.99 -25.43 -32.15
CA VAL A 968 14.59 -25.55 -31.71
C VAL A 968 13.66 -24.79 -32.66
N ILE A 969 13.68 -23.46 -32.66
CA ILE A 969 12.77 -22.65 -33.49
C ILE A 969 13.30 -21.22 -33.75
N THR A 970 12.89 -20.65 -34.88
CA THR A 970 13.03 -19.21 -35.22
C THR A 970 11.65 -18.62 -35.49
N LEU A 971 11.27 -17.62 -34.71
CA LEU A 971 10.01 -16.88 -34.84
C LEU A 971 10.31 -15.43 -35.23
N PRO A 972 10.30 -15.09 -36.52
CA PRO A 972 10.29 -13.70 -36.97
C PRO A 972 8.87 -13.11 -36.84
N PHE A 973 8.79 -11.94 -36.24
CA PHE A 973 7.56 -11.18 -36.00
C PHE A 973 7.53 -9.93 -36.87
N GLN A 974 6.46 -9.75 -37.63
CA GLN A 974 6.14 -8.46 -38.23
C GLN A 974 5.06 -7.77 -37.39
N CYS A 975 5.49 -6.83 -36.55
CA CYS A 975 4.68 -5.98 -35.68
C CYS A 975 3.96 -4.90 -36.48
N LYS A 976 2.65 -4.70 -36.32
CA LYS A 976 1.94 -3.56 -36.93
C LYS A 976 0.89 -2.98 -36.00
N ASP A 977 1.04 -1.71 -35.63
CA ASP A 977 -0.03 -0.94 -34.98
C ASP A 977 -1.02 -0.42 -36.02
N THR A 978 -2.25 -0.95 -36.00
CA THR A 978 -3.35 -0.53 -36.88
C THR A 978 -4.31 0.38 -36.13
N GLY A 979 -3.91 1.62 -35.90
CA GLY A 979 -4.75 2.66 -35.28
C GLY A 979 -5.92 3.16 -36.14
N ILE A 980 -6.11 2.63 -37.36
CA ILE A 980 -7.13 3.05 -38.34
C ILE A 980 -7.78 1.78 -38.92
N SER A 981 -9.09 1.83 -39.17
CA SER A 981 -9.82 0.79 -39.91
C SER A 981 -9.21 0.61 -41.30
N MET A 982 -8.47 -0.47 -41.49
CA MET A 982 -7.89 -0.84 -42.78
C MET A 982 -8.86 -1.77 -43.51
N ASP A 983 -9.25 -1.34 -44.71
CA ASP A 983 -9.95 -2.17 -45.70
C ASP A 983 -9.34 -3.59 -45.82
N LEU A 984 -10.19 -4.59 -46.03
CA LEU A 984 -9.80 -6.01 -45.98
C LEU A 984 -8.76 -6.35 -47.05
N ASP A 985 -8.92 -5.85 -48.27
CA ASP A 985 -8.00 -6.19 -49.37
C ASP A 985 -6.63 -5.53 -49.18
N LYS A 986 -6.61 -4.28 -48.68
CA LYS A 986 -5.35 -3.61 -48.27
C LYS A 986 -4.67 -4.32 -47.10
N PHE A 987 -5.45 -4.81 -46.13
CA PHE A 987 -4.94 -5.60 -45.01
C PHE A 987 -4.33 -6.93 -45.49
N ASN A 988 -5.09 -7.72 -46.26
CA ASN A 988 -4.66 -8.98 -46.84
C ASN A 988 -3.43 -8.83 -47.74
N THR A 989 -3.39 -7.80 -48.59
CA THR A 989 -2.21 -7.49 -49.42
C THR A 989 -0.97 -7.23 -48.54
N LYS A 990 -1.11 -6.47 -47.46
CA LYS A 990 -0.01 -6.15 -46.54
C LYS A 990 0.45 -7.38 -45.74
N LEU A 991 -0.50 -8.18 -45.25
CA LEU A 991 -0.27 -9.44 -44.55
C LEU A 991 0.50 -10.44 -45.43
N GLY A 992 0.02 -10.68 -46.65
CA GLY A 992 0.65 -11.57 -47.63
C GLY A 992 2.06 -11.12 -48.00
N ASN A 993 2.26 -9.82 -48.26
CA ASN A 993 3.57 -9.25 -48.56
C ASN A 993 4.58 -9.42 -47.40
N SER A 994 4.16 -9.21 -46.15
CA SER A 994 5.02 -9.40 -44.96
C SER A 994 5.36 -10.87 -44.70
N LEU A 995 4.38 -11.78 -44.79
CA LEU A 995 4.63 -13.23 -44.66
C LEU A 995 5.52 -13.76 -45.79
N TRP A 996 5.38 -13.21 -47.01
CA TRP A 996 6.26 -13.51 -48.13
C TRP A 996 7.66 -12.91 -47.96
N ALA A 997 7.83 -11.73 -47.35
CA ALA A 997 9.14 -11.15 -47.06
C ALA A 997 9.95 -12.00 -46.05
N MET A 998 9.28 -12.61 -45.06
CA MET A 998 9.88 -13.53 -44.09
C MET A 998 10.21 -14.91 -44.67
N ASN A 999 9.37 -15.45 -45.55
CA ASN A 999 9.45 -16.86 -46.01
C ASN A 999 10.02 -17.01 -47.45
N GLY A 1000 10.03 -15.93 -48.22
CA GLY A 1000 10.30 -15.94 -49.66
C GLY A 1000 11.69 -16.46 -50.02
N ALA A 1001 11.78 -17.32 -51.04
CA ALA A 1001 13.03 -17.92 -51.48
C ALA A 1001 14.08 -16.88 -51.93
N THR A 1002 13.64 -15.73 -52.43
CA THR A 1002 14.46 -14.64 -52.98
C THR A 1002 15.07 -13.74 -51.89
N SER A 1003 14.34 -13.46 -50.81
CA SER A 1003 14.73 -12.54 -49.73
C SER A 1003 16.04 -12.97 -49.05
N ASN A 1004 17.03 -12.07 -49.04
CA ASN A 1004 18.32 -12.33 -48.37
C ASN A 1004 18.17 -12.51 -46.85
N TYR A 1005 17.16 -11.88 -46.25
CA TYR A 1005 16.79 -12.06 -44.84
C TYR A 1005 16.17 -13.45 -44.61
N ALA A 1006 15.20 -13.86 -45.44
CA ALA A 1006 14.61 -15.20 -45.37
C ALA A 1006 15.65 -16.32 -45.61
N LYS A 1007 16.68 -16.08 -46.43
CA LYS A 1007 17.84 -16.98 -46.56
C LYS A 1007 18.68 -17.03 -45.27
N LYS A 1008 18.91 -15.88 -44.61
CA LYS A 1008 19.62 -15.82 -43.31
C LYS A 1008 18.87 -16.51 -42.19
N LEU A 1009 17.56 -16.29 -42.03
CA LEU A 1009 16.72 -16.97 -41.03
C LEU A 1009 16.79 -18.50 -41.15
N ARG A 1010 16.67 -19.04 -42.38
CA ARG A 1010 16.82 -20.49 -42.64
C ARG A 1010 18.26 -20.97 -42.46
N GLY A 1011 19.24 -20.08 -42.62
CA GLY A 1011 20.65 -20.33 -42.29
C GLY A 1011 20.94 -20.48 -40.79
N LEU A 1012 20.00 -20.13 -39.90
CA LEU A 1012 20.14 -20.32 -38.44
C LEU A 1012 19.94 -21.78 -37.99
N GLN A 1013 19.70 -22.72 -38.92
CA GLN A 1013 19.55 -24.16 -38.65
C GLN A 1013 18.39 -24.56 -37.71
N ALA A 1014 17.44 -23.67 -37.47
CA ALA A 1014 16.19 -23.94 -36.76
C ALA A 1014 14.97 -23.70 -37.67
N GLN A 1015 13.84 -24.35 -37.38
CA GLN A 1015 12.62 -24.21 -38.18
C GLN A 1015 12.07 -22.78 -38.10
N VAL A 1016 11.70 -22.18 -39.23
CA VAL A 1016 11.23 -20.79 -39.30
C VAL A 1016 9.70 -20.74 -39.41
N VAL A 1017 9.03 -20.14 -38.43
CA VAL A 1017 7.57 -19.94 -38.43
C VAL A 1017 7.26 -18.44 -38.37
N PRO A 1018 6.93 -17.79 -39.50
CA PRO A 1018 6.69 -16.35 -39.53
C PRO A 1018 5.35 -15.95 -38.91
N ILE A 1019 5.37 -14.90 -38.09
CA ILE A 1019 4.22 -14.40 -37.34
C ILE A 1019 3.95 -12.94 -37.74
N PHE A 1020 2.76 -12.65 -38.26
CA PHE A 1020 2.27 -11.28 -38.40
C PHE A 1020 1.51 -10.91 -37.13
N TYR A 1021 1.86 -9.79 -36.50
CA TYR A 1021 1.52 -9.52 -35.12
C TYR A 1021 0.91 -8.12 -34.94
N MET A 1022 -0.38 -8.05 -34.62
CA MET A 1022 -1.14 -6.80 -34.54
C MET A 1022 -1.38 -6.35 -33.09
N THR A 1023 -1.30 -5.04 -32.85
CA THR A 1023 -1.61 -4.43 -31.54
C THR A 1023 -3.06 -4.64 -31.11
N ARG A 1024 -4.01 -4.51 -32.03
CA ARG A 1024 -5.46 -4.52 -31.81
C ARG A 1024 -6.09 -5.76 -32.44
N ALA A 1025 -7.25 -6.17 -31.92
CA ALA A 1025 -8.05 -7.19 -32.58
C ALA A 1025 -8.79 -6.55 -33.77
N ARG A 1026 -9.09 -7.36 -34.78
CA ARG A 1026 -10.08 -7.03 -35.80
C ARG A 1026 -11.29 -7.90 -35.52
N ASN A 1027 -12.45 -7.29 -35.32
CA ASN A 1027 -13.72 -8.02 -35.43
C ASN A 1027 -13.84 -8.48 -36.88
N MET A 1028 -13.62 -9.77 -37.11
CA MET A 1028 -13.74 -10.41 -38.42
C MET A 1028 -14.96 -11.33 -38.43
N THR A 1029 -15.76 -11.20 -39.47
CA THR A 1029 -16.77 -12.20 -39.84
C THR A 1029 -16.11 -13.52 -40.22
N ASP A 1030 -16.84 -14.64 -40.19
CA ASP A 1030 -16.29 -15.96 -40.56
C ASP A 1030 -15.77 -15.98 -42.01
N ILE A 1031 -16.35 -15.15 -42.90
CA ILE A 1031 -15.89 -14.93 -44.28
C ILE A 1031 -14.53 -14.20 -44.31
N GLU A 1032 -14.35 -13.17 -43.49
CA GLU A 1032 -13.05 -12.49 -43.33
C GLU A 1032 -11.99 -13.41 -42.71
N ILE A 1033 -12.37 -14.25 -41.73
CA ILE A 1033 -11.48 -15.26 -41.14
C ILE A 1033 -11.05 -16.27 -42.21
N ALA A 1034 -11.98 -16.78 -43.02
CA ALA A 1034 -11.67 -17.70 -44.12
C ALA A 1034 -10.75 -17.06 -45.18
N SER A 1035 -11.05 -15.83 -45.60
CA SER A 1035 -10.22 -15.06 -46.54
C SER A 1035 -8.81 -14.82 -45.99
N THR A 1036 -8.71 -14.30 -44.77
CA THR A 1036 -7.43 -14.04 -44.07
C THR A 1036 -6.64 -15.33 -43.86
N SER A 1037 -7.29 -16.46 -43.58
CA SER A 1037 -6.64 -17.77 -43.44
C SER A 1037 -5.95 -18.25 -44.72
N GLN A 1038 -6.50 -17.95 -45.90
CA GLN A 1038 -5.84 -18.24 -47.17
C GLN A 1038 -4.56 -17.41 -47.34
N VAL A 1039 -4.58 -16.16 -46.87
CA VAL A 1039 -3.45 -15.20 -46.95
C VAL A 1039 -2.35 -15.52 -45.92
N VAL A 1040 -2.71 -15.93 -44.70
CA VAL A 1040 -1.77 -16.51 -43.72
C VAL A 1040 -1.14 -17.79 -44.30
N GLY A 1041 -1.93 -18.54 -45.05
CA GLY A 1041 -1.52 -19.75 -45.74
C GLY A 1041 -1.10 -20.86 -44.78
N ARG A 1042 -0.45 -21.90 -45.31
CA ARG A 1042 -0.07 -23.07 -44.49
C ARG A 1042 1.08 -22.80 -43.53
N ASN A 1043 1.92 -21.79 -43.78
CA ASN A 1043 3.22 -21.62 -43.12
C ASN A 1043 3.27 -20.49 -42.08
N GLY A 1044 2.33 -19.54 -42.10
CA GLY A 1044 2.34 -18.37 -41.23
C GLY A 1044 1.48 -18.52 -39.97
N ILE A 1045 1.55 -17.48 -39.13
CA ILE A 1045 0.57 -17.21 -38.07
C ILE A 1045 0.14 -15.75 -38.18
N LEU A 1046 -1.16 -15.47 -38.04
CA LEU A 1046 -1.67 -14.14 -37.69
C LEU A 1046 -2.02 -14.11 -36.20
N ALA A 1047 -1.43 -13.18 -35.48
CA ALA A 1047 -1.66 -12.91 -34.06
C ALA A 1047 -2.22 -11.49 -33.90
N MET A 1048 -3.17 -11.28 -32.99
CA MET A 1048 -3.89 -10.01 -32.86
C MET A 1048 -4.25 -9.68 -31.41
N GLY A 1049 -4.37 -8.40 -31.12
CA GLY A 1049 -5.08 -7.90 -29.94
C GLY A 1049 -4.29 -7.77 -28.65
N ILE A 1050 -2.98 -8.09 -28.59
CA ILE A 1050 -2.23 -8.06 -27.32
C ILE A 1050 -2.24 -6.68 -26.63
N GLY A 1051 -2.33 -5.60 -27.41
CA GLY A 1051 -2.37 -4.22 -26.95
C GLY A 1051 -3.76 -3.71 -26.55
N GLU A 1052 -4.82 -4.49 -26.75
CA GLU A 1052 -6.16 -4.10 -26.32
C GLU A 1052 -6.26 -4.03 -24.79
N PRO A 1053 -6.77 -2.95 -24.19
CA PRO A 1053 -6.88 -2.85 -22.74
C PRO A 1053 -7.76 -3.94 -22.10
N VAL A 1054 -8.78 -4.40 -22.83
CA VAL A 1054 -9.59 -5.60 -22.57
C VAL A 1054 -9.74 -6.29 -23.92
N LEU A 1055 -9.46 -7.60 -24.01
CA LEU A 1055 -9.57 -8.35 -25.26
C LEU A 1055 -11.04 -8.50 -25.65
N THR A 1056 -11.42 -8.00 -26.82
CA THR A 1056 -12.78 -8.19 -27.34
C THR A 1056 -12.89 -9.57 -27.98
N ILE A 1057 -13.35 -10.56 -27.21
CA ILE A 1057 -13.52 -11.94 -27.70
C ILE A 1057 -14.85 -12.03 -28.49
N PRO A 1058 -14.84 -12.50 -29.75
CA PRO A 1058 -16.05 -12.65 -30.54
C PRO A 1058 -17.09 -13.59 -29.90
N THR A 1059 -18.38 -13.28 -30.09
CA THR A 1059 -19.51 -13.97 -29.44
C THR A 1059 -19.74 -15.42 -29.90
N ASN A 1060 -19.05 -15.87 -30.96
CA ASN A 1060 -19.05 -17.27 -31.39
C ASN A 1060 -18.12 -18.17 -30.54
N TYR A 1061 -17.34 -17.62 -29.60
CA TYR A 1061 -16.66 -18.41 -28.55
C TYR A 1061 -17.66 -18.88 -27.49
N THR A 1062 -18.32 -20.02 -27.77
CA THR A 1062 -19.44 -20.55 -26.97
C THR A 1062 -19.09 -21.02 -25.56
N GLN A 1063 -17.81 -21.25 -25.24
CA GLN A 1063 -17.37 -21.72 -23.93
C GLN A 1063 -16.96 -20.56 -23.01
N ILE A 1064 -17.77 -20.31 -21.99
CA ILE A 1064 -17.55 -19.25 -20.98
C ILE A 1064 -16.19 -19.42 -20.28
N HIS A 1065 -15.73 -20.65 -20.04
CA HIS A 1065 -14.42 -20.92 -19.42
C HIS A 1065 -13.26 -20.46 -20.29
N ASP A 1066 -13.34 -20.67 -21.62
CA ASP A 1066 -12.29 -20.23 -22.55
C ASP A 1066 -12.25 -18.70 -22.63
N HIS A 1067 -13.40 -18.03 -22.68
CA HIS A 1067 -13.46 -16.55 -22.61
C HIS A 1067 -12.81 -16.02 -21.32
N GLN A 1068 -13.10 -16.64 -20.17
CA GLN A 1068 -12.55 -16.23 -18.87
C GLN A 1068 -11.02 -16.45 -18.82
N ARG A 1069 -10.54 -17.63 -19.23
CA ARG A 1069 -9.10 -17.96 -19.29
C ARG A 1069 -8.36 -17.09 -20.30
N ALA A 1070 -8.98 -16.80 -21.45
CA ALA A 1070 -8.44 -15.93 -22.49
C ALA A 1070 -8.21 -14.50 -21.99
N SER A 1071 -9.20 -13.91 -21.31
CA SER A 1071 -9.10 -12.57 -20.72
C SER A 1071 -8.01 -12.49 -19.64
N TRP A 1072 -7.92 -13.50 -18.78
CA TRP A 1072 -6.89 -13.61 -17.74
C TRP A 1072 -5.46 -13.74 -18.30
N LEU A 1073 -5.25 -14.67 -19.24
CA LEU A 1073 -3.95 -14.81 -19.91
C LEU A 1073 -3.60 -13.55 -20.71
N HIS A 1074 -4.60 -12.85 -21.27
CA HIS A 1074 -4.42 -11.56 -21.92
C HIS A 1074 -3.96 -10.47 -20.95
N GLN A 1075 -4.58 -10.33 -19.78
CA GLN A 1075 -4.09 -9.40 -18.76
C GLN A 1075 -2.67 -9.77 -18.29
N THR A 1076 -2.33 -11.06 -18.26
CA THR A 1076 -0.97 -11.54 -17.92
C THR A 1076 0.05 -11.17 -18.99
N ARG A 1077 -0.28 -11.32 -20.29
CA ARG A 1077 0.54 -10.80 -21.41
C ARG A 1077 0.75 -9.29 -21.31
N ARG A 1078 -0.31 -8.54 -20.98
CA ARG A 1078 -0.23 -7.08 -20.80
C ARG A 1078 0.68 -6.71 -19.65
N ASN A 1079 0.60 -7.41 -18.51
CA ASN A 1079 1.53 -7.23 -17.40
C ASN A 1079 3.00 -7.47 -17.85
N MET A 1080 3.29 -8.52 -18.61
CA MET A 1080 4.63 -8.74 -19.21
C MET A 1080 5.09 -7.64 -20.18
N MET A 1081 4.18 -6.83 -20.74
CA MET A 1081 4.51 -5.66 -21.57
C MET A 1081 4.62 -4.34 -20.79
N LEU A 1082 4.22 -4.29 -19.51
CA LEU A 1082 4.31 -3.06 -18.69
C LEU A 1082 5.74 -2.69 -18.29
N PHE A 1083 6.72 -3.54 -18.58
CA PHE A 1083 8.14 -3.25 -18.41
C PHE A 1083 8.57 -2.18 -19.41
N ASP A 1084 8.60 -0.91 -19.00
CA ASP A 1084 8.97 0.23 -19.86
C ASP A 1084 10.36 0.79 -19.49
N PHE A 1085 11.05 1.43 -20.45
CA PHE A 1085 12.46 1.83 -20.29
C PHE A 1085 12.67 3.34 -20.21
N ARG A 1086 13.84 3.72 -19.71
CA ARG A 1086 14.39 5.09 -19.69
C ARG A 1086 14.90 5.51 -21.08
N ARG A 1087 15.34 6.76 -21.18
CA ARG A 1087 15.60 7.46 -22.45
C ARG A 1087 16.86 8.33 -22.40
N GLU A 1088 18.03 7.71 -22.32
CA GLU A 1088 19.32 8.40 -22.48
C GLU A 1088 20.06 7.96 -23.76
N GLU A 1089 21.28 8.46 -24.00
CA GLU A 1089 21.96 8.37 -25.32
C GLU A 1089 22.56 6.97 -25.63
N PRO A 1090 22.64 6.55 -26.91
CA PRO A 1090 22.79 5.14 -27.28
C PRO A 1090 24.22 4.58 -27.29
N GLU A 1091 24.38 3.37 -26.73
CA GLU A 1091 25.46 2.43 -27.02
C GLU A 1091 24.89 1.02 -27.30
N ASP A 1092 25.68 0.12 -27.93
CA ASP A 1092 25.26 -1.24 -28.31
C ASP A 1092 25.12 -2.17 -27.07
N ALA A 1093 23.94 -2.22 -26.47
CA ALA A 1093 23.66 -3.05 -25.28
C ALA A 1093 23.38 -4.54 -25.59
N GLU A 1094 24.11 -5.46 -24.94
CA GLU A 1094 23.79 -6.90 -24.83
C GLU A 1094 23.26 -7.20 -23.42
N VAL A 1095 21.99 -7.62 -23.27
CA VAL A 1095 21.42 -8.04 -21.98
C VAL A 1095 21.34 -9.57 -21.95
N VAL A 1096 21.89 -10.21 -20.91
CA VAL A 1096 22.03 -11.67 -20.82
C VAL A 1096 21.47 -12.19 -19.50
N ALA A 1097 20.59 -13.18 -19.55
CA ALA A 1097 20.25 -14.01 -18.39
C ALA A 1097 20.46 -15.50 -18.71
N GLY A 1098 20.90 -16.27 -17.72
CA GLY A 1098 20.73 -17.72 -17.72
C GLY A 1098 19.38 -18.07 -17.07
N PRO A 1099 18.69 -19.14 -17.50
CA PRO A 1099 17.61 -19.69 -16.70
C PRO A 1099 18.21 -20.28 -15.42
N HIS A 1100 17.55 -20.10 -14.27
CA HIS A 1100 18.05 -20.60 -12.99
C HIS A 1100 17.95 -22.14 -12.90
N VAL A 1101 18.89 -22.84 -13.53
CA VAL A 1101 19.07 -24.28 -13.40
C VAL A 1101 19.60 -24.55 -12.00
N ALA A 1102 18.68 -24.85 -11.08
CA ALA A 1102 19.03 -25.40 -9.77
C ALA A 1102 19.95 -26.61 -9.99
N ARG A 1103 21.14 -26.60 -9.41
CA ARG A 1103 22.15 -27.68 -9.55
C ARG A 1103 21.70 -28.94 -8.81
N THR A 1104 20.76 -29.65 -9.41
CA THR A 1104 20.32 -30.97 -9.01
C THR A 1104 21.45 -31.97 -9.23
N ASN A 1105 22.11 -32.37 -8.13
CA ASN A 1105 22.98 -33.54 -8.10
C ASN A 1105 22.13 -34.82 -8.20
N ILE A 1106 21.50 -35.02 -9.37
CA ILE A 1106 20.63 -36.16 -9.68
C ILE A 1106 21.37 -37.05 -10.69
N GLY A 1107 21.69 -38.27 -10.27
CA GLY A 1107 22.09 -39.33 -11.19
C GLY A 1107 20.93 -39.67 -12.12
N SER A 1108 21.23 -40.00 -13.38
CA SER A 1108 20.24 -40.11 -14.44
C SER A 1108 19.20 -41.23 -14.22
N SER A 1109 17.93 -40.84 -14.04
CA SER A 1109 16.75 -41.70 -14.22
C SER A 1109 15.57 -40.86 -14.71
N ASP A 1110 14.80 -41.35 -15.67
CA ASP A 1110 13.77 -40.57 -16.37
C ASP A 1110 12.65 -40.03 -15.47
N ALA A 1111 12.36 -38.73 -15.61
CA ALA A 1111 11.17 -38.09 -15.08
C ALA A 1111 10.36 -37.43 -16.21
N ARG A 1112 9.31 -38.11 -16.68
CA ARG A 1112 8.33 -37.50 -17.59
C ARG A 1112 7.38 -36.59 -16.80
N ALA A 1113 7.40 -35.30 -17.09
CA ALA A 1113 6.35 -34.38 -16.63
C ALA A 1113 4.99 -34.74 -17.28
N PRO A 1114 3.86 -34.62 -16.56
CA PRO A 1114 2.54 -34.91 -17.10
C PRO A 1114 2.11 -33.88 -18.15
N SER A 1115 1.75 -34.35 -19.35
CA SER A 1115 1.27 -33.52 -20.45
C SER A 1115 -0.25 -33.26 -20.33
N ILE A 1116 -0.66 -31.99 -20.21
CA ILE A 1116 -2.07 -31.59 -20.22
C ILE A 1116 -2.58 -31.54 -21.67
N GLU A 1117 -2.77 -32.71 -22.28
CA GLU A 1117 -3.29 -32.85 -23.64
C GLU A 1117 -4.62 -33.63 -23.65
N ASN A 1118 -5.73 -32.95 -23.28
CA ASN A 1118 -7.11 -33.32 -23.65
C ASN A 1118 -8.11 -32.21 -23.25
N GLN A 1119 -8.22 -31.14 -24.06
CA GLN A 1119 -9.36 -30.20 -24.04
C GLN A 1119 -9.43 -29.24 -25.24
N TRP A 1120 -8.36 -29.10 -26.03
CA TRP A 1120 -8.18 -28.02 -27.02
C TRP A 1120 -8.45 -28.41 -28.49
N ILE A 1121 -9.43 -29.27 -28.79
CA ILE A 1121 -9.80 -29.66 -30.17
C ILE A 1121 -11.33 -29.84 -30.30
N ALA A 1122 -12.05 -28.76 -30.67
CA ALA A 1122 -13.44 -28.84 -31.14
C ALA A 1122 -13.97 -27.60 -31.92
N THR A 1123 -13.21 -26.52 -32.15
CA THR A 1123 -13.76 -25.27 -32.75
C THR A 1123 -12.80 -24.50 -33.68
N VAL A 1124 -12.39 -25.12 -34.79
CA VAL A 1124 -12.09 -24.48 -36.10
C VAL A 1124 -12.50 -25.45 -37.20
#